data_AF-A0AAV5GZX7-F1
#
_entry.id   AF-A0AAV5GZX7-F1
#
_cell.length_a   1.000
_cell.length_b   1.000
_cell.length_c   1.000
_cell.angle_alpha   90.00
_cell.angle_beta   90.00
_cell.angle_gamma   90.00
#
_symmetry.space_group_name_H-M   'P 1'
#
loop_
_entity.id
_entity.type
_entity.pdbx_description
1 polymer ?
#
loop_
_entity_poly.entity_id
_entity_poly.type
_entity_poly.pdbx_seq_one_letter_code
_entity_poly.pdbx_strand_id
1 'polypeptide(L)'
;MTHREGCPVGFLFARKGVESCSRLCYDKNNILKESGSKERPRKFLKKQGGELTETEKKKTWSLNRMVVLIMMAGYAALLILLSCMDYYLVADYQNRGREREMGLLSEAAEYVEKAAKDLDEILYDIYAKNKNFEALTVLQEETEEYSNAYELFDAMKSRLFLQENMHGVYIFYGAFQKSLFQCDKEIISFDSQMEIKDRLTVLLSQSKNGGDWQTVVTADGVFRTLTYKRGNVAVCGVFSMNGRLDELERTAGDGAGVSIVEEGMLYHAEGKEDTLGIAAQTKNQEKSFRYWKDNRYVYGRRIENSSMWLCMSIPCRLWTYMNVPQLLLLIVTLFSVLAVYWLYRFIRRELVWPLRDLTETMNRIRQGEWNARTGSRGHLKEIQEVGETLTAMVSEIEKQKMRSYEETIEKQKAQMQYLQLQLKPHFYLNGLKTLNALTLAKDWEKSQELILHISEHLRYLLQTERELVTLGAELNYVRNYIELQKSMTGRPVVCGIREEEGTADYLVPTLCVQTFVENSVKYAKLGAPGLELAIRVCVQRLQTEDGIYLDIMVSDNGGGYPDNILEEINADARKGTRSVGIHNLKRRCALIYEGKAEYNFYNGGGAVSELIVPVINPDRQGIRGETDECIDS
;
A
#
# COMPACT_ATOMS: atom_id res chain seq x y z
N MET A 1 18.35 -61.11 -84.59
CA MET A 1 18.23 -60.94 -83.12
C MET A 1 19.49 -60.22 -82.66
N THR A 2 19.50 -58.89 -82.70
CA THR A 2 19.25 -57.98 -81.56
C THR A 2 20.27 -58.21 -80.43
N HIS A 3 21.42 -57.52 -80.50
CA HIS A 3 21.70 -56.17 -79.96
C HIS A 3 21.89 -56.15 -78.44
N ARG A 4 23.12 -55.84 -78.01
CA ARG A 4 23.47 -54.75 -77.08
C ARG A 4 24.99 -54.68 -76.89
N GLU A 5 25.63 -53.88 -77.74
CA GLU A 5 26.85 -53.13 -77.40
C GLU A 5 26.37 -51.92 -76.57
N GLY A 6 26.94 -51.52 -75.43
CA GLY A 6 28.35 -51.53 -75.07
C GLY A 6 28.89 -50.11 -75.27
N CYS A 7 28.79 -49.26 -74.23
CA CYS A 7 29.60 -48.04 -74.14
C CYS A 7 30.05 -47.83 -72.68
N PRO A 8 31.34 -47.51 -72.43
CA PRO A 8 32.01 -47.77 -71.16
C PRO A 8 32.31 -46.48 -70.34
N VAL A 9 32.60 -46.70 -69.04
CA VAL A 9 33.70 -46.13 -68.21
C VAL A 9 34.25 -44.76 -68.64
N GLY A 10 34.26 -43.68 -67.86
CA GLY A 10 34.65 -43.46 -66.46
C GLY A 10 35.51 -42.16 -66.40
N PHE A 11 35.89 -41.73 -65.20
CA PHE A 11 36.65 -40.50 -64.82
C PHE A 11 35.78 -39.27 -64.49
N LEU A 12 35.97 -38.52 -63.40
CA LEU A 12 36.71 -38.68 -62.15
C LEU A 12 36.34 -37.45 -61.30
N PHE A 13 35.81 -37.61 -60.09
CA PHE A 13 35.96 -36.58 -59.06
C PHE A 13 36.35 -37.27 -57.76
N ALA A 14 37.66 -37.28 -57.52
CA ALA A 14 38.26 -37.67 -56.26
C ALA A 14 38.30 -36.46 -55.32
N ARG A 15 37.78 -36.68 -54.10
CA ARG A 15 38.32 -36.29 -52.78
C ARG A 15 39.10 -34.97 -52.66
N LYS A 16 38.63 -34.11 -51.75
CA LYS A 16 39.21 -33.88 -50.40
C LYS A 16 38.23 -33.01 -49.61
N GLY A 17 37.56 -33.56 -48.60
CA GLY A 17 37.93 -33.43 -47.17
C GLY A 17 36.92 -32.46 -46.54
N VAL A 18 36.22 -32.72 -45.45
CA VAL A 18 36.61 -33.28 -44.14
C VAL A 18 35.31 -33.90 -43.57
N GLU A 19 35.23 -35.21 -43.28
CA GLU A 19 35.41 -35.78 -41.93
C GLU A 19 34.72 -34.96 -40.81
N SER A 20 33.95 -35.49 -39.87
CA SER A 20 33.56 -36.85 -39.53
C SER A 20 32.54 -36.80 -38.38
N CYS A 21 31.75 -37.88 -38.26
CA CYS A 21 31.09 -38.42 -37.06
C CYS A 21 30.14 -37.54 -36.24
N SER A 22 28.84 -37.80 -36.09
CA SER A 22 28.06 -39.05 -35.97
C SER A 22 28.31 -39.86 -34.69
N ARG A 23 27.18 -40.27 -34.08
CA ARG A 23 26.95 -41.35 -33.08
C ARG A 23 27.12 -40.96 -31.60
N LEU A 24 26.34 -41.44 -30.63
CA LEU A 24 25.21 -42.37 -30.53
C LEU A 24 24.62 -42.21 -29.10
N CYS A 25 23.33 -42.51 -28.93
CA CYS A 25 22.74 -43.35 -27.88
C CYS A 25 21.50 -42.78 -27.17
N TYR A 26 20.40 -43.46 -27.45
CA TYR A 26 19.29 -43.78 -26.56
C TYR A 26 19.79 -44.22 -25.16
N ASP A 27 19.11 -43.81 -24.08
CA ASP A 27 18.35 -44.77 -23.26
C ASP A 27 17.30 -44.08 -22.34
N LYS A 28 16.29 -44.87 -21.99
CA LYS A 28 15.02 -44.56 -21.32
C LYS A 28 15.15 -44.28 -19.82
N ASN A 29 14.15 -43.55 -19.31
CA ASN A 29 13.51 -43.66 -17.99
C ASN A 29 14.40 -43.97 -16.78
N ASN A 30 14.61 -42.98 -15.89
CA ASN A 30 14.06 -43.12 -14.55
C ASN A 30 13.89 -41.78 -13.84
N ILE A 31 12.73 -41.68 -13.20
CA ILE A 31 12.31 -40.60 -12.31
C ILE A 31 13.14 -40.71 -11.03
N LEU A 32 13.71 -39.59 -10.55
CA LEU A 32 13.74 -39.25 -9.12
C LEU A 32 14.07 -37.76 -8.96
N LYS A 33 13.25 -37.12 -8.12
CA LYS A 33 13.30 -35.73 -7.66
C LYS A 33 14.65 -35.43 -7.00
N GLU A 34 15.18 -34.22 -7.18
CA GLU A 34 15.29 -33.21 -6.10
C GLU A 34 16.08 -31.94 -6.53
N SER A 35 15.47 -30.79 -6.22
CA SER A 35 16.05 -29.49 -5.86
C SER A 35 17.22 -28.87 -6.64
N GLY A 36 16.99 -27.64 -7.13
CA GLY A 36 17.76 -26.49 -6.62
C GLY A 36 18.88 -25.92 -7.50
N SER A 37 18.49 -25.01 -8.40
CA SER A 37 19.19 -23.77 -8.81
C SER A 37 20.67 -23.81 -9.22
N LYS A 38 20.95 -23.52 -10.50
CA LYS A 38 22.13 -22.74 -10.93
C LYS A 38 21.91 -22.02 -12.27
N GLU A 39 22.18 -20.72 -12.20
CA GLU A 39 22.57 -19.70 -13.19
C GLU A 39 22.72 -20.00 -14.70
N ARG A 40 22.07 -19.10 -15.49
CA ARG A 40 22.48 -18.43 -16.76
C ARG A 40 22.69 -19.29 -18.03
N PRO A 41 22.74 -18.72 -19.28
CA PRO A 41 22.76 -17.31 -19.70
C PRO A 41 21.82 -16.94 -20.89
N ARG A 42 21.43 -15.66 -21.00
CA ARG A 42 21.15 -15.03 -22.31
C ARG A 42 21.78 -13.62 -22.34
N LYS A 43 22.99 -13.56 -22.90
CA LYS A 43 23.57 -12.36 -23.54
C LYS A 43 23.28 -12.45 -25.04
N PHE A 44 23.26 -11.28 -25.69
CA PHE A 44 23.00 -11.01 -27.11
C PHE A 44 21.57 -10.63 -27.47
N LEU A 45 21.24 -9.36 -27.21
CA LEU A 45 20.68 -8.40 -28.18
C LEU A 45 20.41 -7.07 -27.46
N LYS A 46 21.45 -6.23 -27.36
CA LYS A 46 21.33 -4.78 -27.10
C LYS A 46 22.65 -4.11 -27.43
N LYS A 47 22.78 -3.67 -28.68
CA LYS A 47 23.74 -2.65 -29.11
C LYS A 47 23.08 -1.85 -30.22
N GLN A 48 22.31 -0.86 -29.83
CA GLN A 48 22.08 0.41 -30.53
C GLN A 48 21.06 1.19 -29.69
N GLY A 49 21.49 2.35 -29.21
CA GLY A 49 20.73 3.21 -28.29
C GLY A 49 21.71 3.85 -27.32
N GLY A 50 22.03 5.12 -27.58
CA GLY A 50 23.19 5.83 -27.06
C GLY A 50 23.27 5.98 -25.55
N GLU A 51 24.49 6.30 -25.13
CA GLU A 51 24.80 6.90 -23.85
C GLU A 51 23.86 8.08 -23.59
N LEU A 52 22.92 7.87 -22.68
CA LEU A 52 22.29 8.94 -21.93
C LEU A 52 22.75 8.73 -20.49
N THR A 53 23.57 9.69 -20.08
CA THR A 53 24.03 9.99 -18.73
C THR A 53 22.99 9.67 -17.67
N GLU A 54 23.49 9.16 -16.53
CA GLU A 54 22.78 9.16 -15.24
C GLU A 54 22.22 10.56 -14.97
N THR A 55 21.00 10.79 -15.44
CA THR A 55 20.20 11.93 -15.05
C THR A 55 19.55 11.53 -13.75
N GLU A 56 19.89 12.29 -12.71
CA GLU A 56 19.27 12.35 -11.40
C GLU A 56 17.83 11.81 -11.45
N LYS A 57 17.59 10.69 -10.77
CA LYS A 57 16.23 10.32 -10.39
C LYS A 57 15.73 11.44 -9.45
N LYS A 58 15.13 12.50 -10.02
CA LYS A 58 14.32 13.45 -9.28
C LYS A 58 13.37 12.61 -8.43
N LYS A 59 13.54 12.69 -7.11
CA LYS A 59 12.65 12.08 -6.13
C LYS A 59 11.30 12.78 -6.31
N THR A 60 10.48 12.26 -7.22
CA THR A 60 9.14 12.80 -7.46
C THR A 60 8.29 12.40 -6.26
N TRP A 61 8.04 13.37 -5.38
CA TRP A 61 7.10 13.20 -4.29
C TRP A 61 5.71 13.05 -4.92
N SER A 62 5.03 11.94 -4.66
CA SER A 62 3.63 11.81 -5.03
C SER A 62 2.85 12.89 -4.27
N LEU A 63 2.13 13.76 -4.99
CA LEU A 63 1.32 14.85 -4.42
C LEU A 63 0.48 14.36 -3.23
N ASN A 64 -0.13 13.17 -3.35
CA ASN A 64 -0.92 12.54 -2.28
C ASN A 64 -0.14 12.34 -0.97
N ARG A 65 1.11 11.87 -1.06
CA ARG A 65 1.93 11.63 0.14
C ARG A 65 2.38 12.94 0.76
N MET A 66 2.64 13.95 -0.06
CA MET A 66 3.00 15.30 0.41
C MET A 66 1.82 15.98 1.12
N VAL A 67 0.62 15.97 0.52
CA VAL A 67 -0.59 16.56 1.10
C VAL A 67 -0.96 15.87 2.41
N VAL A 68 -0.95 14.53 2.46
CA VAL A 68 -1.24 13.78 3.69
C VAL A 68 -0.20 14.06 4.78
N LEU A 69 1.08 14.13 4.43
CA LEU A 69 2.14 14.46 5.40
C LEU A 69 1.99 15.88 5.96
N ILE A 70 1.68 16.87 5.11
CA ILE A 70 1.47 18.26 5.53
C ILE A 70 0.25 18.36 6.44
N MET A 71 -0.88 17.75 6.06
CA MET A 71 -2.08 17.74 6.90
C MET A 71 -1.83 17.04 8.24
N MET A 72 -1.20 15.87 8.24
CA MET A 72 -0.89 15.13 9.47
C MET A 72 0.10 15.90 10.36
N ALA A 73 1.10 16.57 9.78
CA ALA A 73 2.03 17.42 10.52
C ALA A 73 1.32 18.63 11.16
N GLY A 74 0.40 19.28 10.43
CA GLY A 74 -0.40 20.38 10.94
C GLY A 74 -1.30 19.96 12.12
N TYR A 75 -2.00 18.83 11.98
CA TYR A 75 -2.80 18.26 13.07
C TYR A 75 -1.95 17.83 14.27
N ALA A 76 -0.78 17.22 14.04
CA ALA A 76 0.13 16.84 15.12
C ALA A 76 0.64 18.06 15.90
N ALA A 77 1.00 19.15 15.21
CA ALA A 77 1.38 20.41 15.86
C ALA A 77 0.24 20.98 16.73
N LEU A 78 -0.99 20.97 16.22
CA LEU A 78 -2.16 21.43 16.98
C LEU A 78 -2.45 20.56 18.21
N LEU A 79 -2.30 19.23 18.09
CA LEU A 79 -2.43 18.29 19.20
C LEU A 79 -1.36 18.50 20.28
N ILE A 80 -0.11 18.75 19.87
CA ILE A 80 0.98 19.06 20.80
C ILE A 80 0.67 20.35 21.56
N LEU A 81 0.22 21.39 20.86
CA LEU A 81 -0.12 22.67 21.48
C LEU A 81 -1.27 22.51 22.48
N LEU A 82 -2.34 21.79 22.12
CA LEU A 82 -3.45 21.48 23.03
C LEU A 82 -2.98 20.68 24.26
N SER A 83 -2.12 19.68 24.06
CA SER A 83 -1.59 18.86 25.16
C SER A 83 -0.71 19.68 26.12
N CYS A 84 0.12 20.59 25.59
CA CYS A 84 0.89 21.52 26.39
C CYS A 84 -0.01 22.49 27.17
N MET A 85 -1.09 22.97 26.54
CA MET A 85 -2.06 23.84 27.20
C MET A 85 -2.82 23.10 28.32
N ASP A 86 -3.26 21.87 28.10
CA ASP A 86 -3.88 21.01 29.11
C ASP A 86 -2.94 20.81 30.30
N TYR A 87 -1.69 20.45 30.02
CA TYR A 87 -0.67 20.29 31.05
C TYR A 87 -0.48 21.58 31.87
N TYR A 88 -0.37 22.73 31.19
CA TYR A 88 -0.24 24.02 31.86
C TYR A 88 -1.44 24.36 32.73
N LEU A 89 -2.67 24.17 32.24
CA LEU A 89 -3.89 24.49 32.99
C LEU A 89 -4.06 23.59 34.21
N VAL A 90 -3.76 22.30 34.08
CA VAL A 90 -3.79 21.36 35.21
C VAL A 90 -2.73 21.74 36.24
N ALA A 91 -1.51 22.07 35.81
CA ALA A 91 -0.44 22.51 36.70
C ALA A 91 -0.79 23.83 37.42
N ASP A 92 -1.35 24.82 36.70
CA ASP A 92 -1.80 26.09 37.28
C ASP A 92 -2.93 25.88 38.30
N TYR A 93 -3.90 25.03 37.98
CA TYR A 93 -4.99 24.70 38.90
C TYR A 93 -4.48 24.04 40.19
N GLN A 94 -3.56 23.09 40.06
CA GLN A 94 -2.92 22.46 41.22
C GLN A 94 -2.10 23.48 42.04
N ASN A 95 -1.40 24.41 41.39
CA ASN A 95 -0.67 25.47 42.08
C ASN A 95 -1.60 26.38 42.90
N ARG A 96 -2.69 26.87 42.27
CA ARG A 96 -3.68 27.70 42.95
C ARG A 96 -4.39 26.96 44.08
N GLY A 97 -4.67 25.67 43.90
CA GLY A 97 -5.21 24.81 44.95
C GLY A 97 -4.26 24.77 46.16
N ARG A 98 -2.95 24.53 45.92
CA ARG A 98 -1.95 24.51 46.98
C ARG A 98 -1.83 25.85 47.72
N GLU A 99 -1.86 26.96 47.01
CA GLU A 99 -1.82 28.30 47.63
C GLU A 99 -3.06 28.57 48.49
N ARG A 100 -4.25 28.16 48.02
CA ARG A 100 -5.49 28.28 48.78
C ARG A 100 -5.44 27.49 50.09
N GLU A 101 -5.08 26.21 50.04
CA GLU A 101 -5.06 25.35 51.24
C GLU A 101 -4.02 25.83 52.26
N MET A 102 -2.84 26.23 51.79
CA MET A 102 -1.83 26.80 52.68
C MET A 102 -2.29 28.15 53.25
N GLY A 103 -3.02 28.95 52.47
CA GLY A 103 -3.60 30.23 52.90
C GLY A 103 -4.65 30.06 54.00
N LEU A 104 -5.54 29.08 53.91
CA LEU A 104 -6.52 28.77 54.95
C LEU A 104 -5.84 28.38 56.28
N LEU A 105 -4.83 27.50 56.18
CA LEU A 105 -4.02 27.12 57.35
C LEU A 105 -3.25 28.32 57.93
N SER A 106 -2.78 29.21 57.04
CA SER A 106 -2.10 30.44 57.42
C SER A 106 -3.02 31.32 58.25
N GLU A 107 -4.21 31.61 57.73
CA GLU A 107 -5.21 32.46 58.38
C GLU A 107 -5.67 31.90 59.74
N ALA A 108 -5.84 30.59 59.85
CA ALA A 108 -6.19 29.94 61.11
C ALA A 108 -5.08 30.04 62.16
N ALA A 109 -3.81 29.86 61.76
CA ALA A 109 -2.67 30.02 62.67
C ALA A 109 -2.54 31.47 63.17
N GLU A 110 -2.66 32.46 62.28
CA GLU A 110 -2.61 33.89 62.64
C GLU A 110 -3.73 34.30 63.60
N TYR A 111 -4.93 33.74 63.44
CA TYR A 111 -6.02 33.95 64.38
C TYR A 111 -5.65 33.43 65.79
N VAL A 112 -5.10 32.22 65.89
CA VAL A 112 -4.67 31.65 67.19
C VAL A 112 -3.53 32.47 67.81
N GLU A 113 -2.57 32.94 67.00
CA GLU A 113 -1.48 33.82 67.47
C GLU A 113 -2.03 35.13 68.03
N LYS A 114 -3.00 35.75 67.35
CA LYS A 114 -3.66 36.97 67.80
C LYS A 114 -4.44 36.73 69.10
N ALA A 115 -5.26 35.69 69.15
CA ALA A 115 -6.02 35.32 70.33
C ALA A 115 -5.12 35.04 71.55
N ALA A 116 -4.00 34.34 71.34
CA ALA A 116 -3.02 34.09 72.38
C ALA A 116 -2.38 35.38 72.90
N LYS A 117 -2.04 36.31 71.99
CA LYS A 117 -1.47 37.61 72.34
C LYS A 117 -2.46 38.49 73.11
N ASP A 118 -3.72 38.53 72.68
CA ASP A 118 -4.77 39.30 73.35
C ASP A 118 -4.99 38.77 74.79
N LEU A 119 -5.01 37.45 74.96
CA LEU A 119 -5.14 36.81 76.28
C LEU A 119 -3.93 37.10 77.17
N ASP A 120 -2.71 37.04 76.61
CA ASP A 120 -1.47 37.36 77.33
C ASP A 120 -1.46 38.81 77.82
N GLU A 121 -1.83 39.78 76.99
CA GLU A 121 -1.90 41.19 77.38
C GLU A 121 -2.91 41.42 78.51
N ILE A 122 -4.10 40.81 78.42
CA ILE A 122 -5.15 40.91 79.45
C ILE A 122 -4.68 40.36 80.79
N LEU A 123 -4.09 39.17 80.79
CA LEU A 123 -3.65 38.51 82.03
C LEU A 123 -2.39 39.15 82.61
N TYR A 124 -1.47 39.59 81.76
CA TYR A 124 -0.28 40.31 82.19
C TYR A 124 -0.62 41.65 82.85
N ASP A 125 -1.60 42.40 82.31
CA ASP A 125 -2.08 43.64 82.92
C ASP A 125 -2.59 43.40 84.35
N ILE A 126 -3.28 42.28 84.57
CA ILE A 126 -3.77 41.89 85.89
C ILE A 126 -2.63 41.47 86.80
N TYR A 127 -1.77 40.58 86.32
CA TYR A 127 -0.60 40.12 87.04
C TYR A 127 0.29 41.30 87.47
N ALA A 128 0.51 42.27 86.60
CA ALA A 128 1.46 43.36 86.83
C ALA A 128 0.85 44.55 87.60
N LYS A 129 -0.42 44.91 87.37
CA LYS A 129 -0.98 46.19 87.85
C LYS A 129 -2.21 46.07 88.75
N ASN A 130 -2.86 44.91 88.83
CA ASN A 130 -4.11 44.80 89.59
C ASN A 130 -3.83 44.71 91.10
N LYS A 131 -4.34 45.69 91.84
CA LYS A 131 -4.16 45.81 93.29
C LYS A 131 -4.74 44.63 94.07
N ASN A 132 -5.86 44.07 93.62
CA ASN A 132 -6.52 42.95 94.30
C ASN A 132 -5.74 41.66 94.07
N PHE A 133 -5.17 41.47 92.88
CA PHE A 133 -4.24 40.36 92.62
C PHE A 133 -2.97 40.45 93.47
N GLU A 134 -2.41 41.66 93.64
CA GLU A 134 -1.26 41.88 94.51
C GLU A 134 -1.60 41.64 95.99
N ALA A 135 -2.74 42.14 96.47
CA ALA A 135 -3.21 41.96 97.84
C ALA A 135 -3.32 40.48 98.24
N LEU A 136 -3.85 39.63 97.34
CA LEU A 136 -4.01 38.19 97.57
C LEU A 136 -2.68 37.43 97.76
N THR A 137 -1.54 38.03 97.39
CA THR A 137 -0.23 37.38 97.57
C THR A 137 0.27 37.40 99.03
N VAL A 138 -0.32 38.26 99.87
CA VAL A 138 0.02 38.41 101.29
C VAL A 138 -0.99 37.63 102.14
N LEU A 139 -0.54 37.08 103.27
CA LEU A 139 -1.44 36.46 104.25
C LEU A 139 -2.35 37.52 104.88
N GLN A 140 -3.67 37.33 104.76
CA GLN A 140 -4.72 38.25 105.22
C GLN A 140 -5.78 37.50 106.04
N GLU A 141 -6.68 38.24 106.70
CA GLU A 141 -7.88 37.64 107.29
C GLU A 141 -8.79 37.06 106.19
N GLU A 142 -9.47 35.96 106.50
CA GLU A 142 -10.26 35.19 105.52
C GLU A 142 -11.35 36.02 104.81
N THR A 143 -11.92 37.02 105.50
CA THR A 143 -12.93 37.93 104.94
C THR A 143 -12.33 38.89 103.90
N GLU A 144 -11.12 39.40 104.16
CA GLU A 144 -10.42 40.32 103.26
C GLU A 144 -9.87 39.57 102.04
N GLU A 145 -9.34 38.36 102.26
CA GLU A 145 -8.90 37.45 101.20
C GLU A 145 -10.05 37.14 100.22
N TYR A 146 -11.24 36.78 100.73
CA TYR A 146 -12.39 36.51 99.88
C TYR A 146 -12.88 37.76 99.12
N SER A 147 -12.91 38.93 99.78
CA SER A 147 -13.33 40.18 99.13
C SER A 147 -12.42 40.54 97.95
N ASN A 148 -11.10 40.48 98.16
CA ASN A 148 -10.11 40.76 97.11
C ASN A 148 -10.22 39.75 95.95
N ALA A 149 -10.44 38.46 96.25
CA ALA A 149 -10.65 37.42 95.23
C ALA A 149 -11.94 37.65 94.44
N TYR A 150 -13.02 38.04 95.10
CA TYR A 150 -14.31 38.29 94.46
C TYR A 150 -14.28 39.52 93.56
N GLU A 151 -13.69 40.64 93.99
CA GLU A 151 -13.56 41.83 93.14
C GLU A 151 -12.67 41.57 91.92
N LEU A 152 -11.57 40.82 92.09
CA LEU A 152 -10.73 40.39 90.97
C LEU A 152 -11.52 39.50 90.01
N PHE A 153 -12.32 38.57 90.54
CA PHE A 153 -13.17 37.69 89.76
C PHE A 153 -14.24 38.46 88.98
N ASP A 154 -14.88 39.46 89.59
CA ASP A 154 -15.91 40.27 88.93
C ASP A 154 -15.33 41.13 87.81
N ALA A 155 -14.15 41.72 88.02
CA ALA A 155 -13.40 42.44 86.99
C ALA A 155 -13.05 41.51 85.80
N MET A 156 -12.63 40.28 86.09
CA MET A 156 -12.32 39.28 85.07
C MET A 156 -13.55 38.77 84.33
N LYS A 157 -14.64 38.55 85.05
CA LYS A 157 -15.93 38.14 84.49
C LYS A 157 -16.45 39.19 83.51
N SER A 158 -16.31 40.47 83.84
CA SER A 158 -16.66 41.57 82.93
C SER A 158 -15.81 41.54 81.64
N ARG A 159 -14.51 41.23 81.76
CA ARG A 159 -13.62 41.06 80.59
C ARG A 159 -13.98 39.82 79.76
N LEU A 160 -14.45 38.73 80.38
CA LEU A 160 -14.89 37.50 79.71
C LEU A 160 -16.01 37.76 78.70
N PHE A 161 -16.98 38.61 79.05
CA PHE A 161 -18.09 38.93 78.15
C PHE A 161 -17.74 39.94 77.04
N LEU A 162 -16.63 40.67 77.18
CA LEU A 162 -16.22 41.71 76.23
C LEU A 162 -15.20 41.22 75.19
N GLN A 163 -14.54 40.09 75.44
CA GLN A 163 -13.42 39.60 74.64
C GLN A 163 -13.82 38.33 73.87
N GLU A 164 -13.77 38.38 72.55
CA GLU A 164 -14.12 37.24 71.68
C GLU A 164 -13.17 36.05 71.86
N ASN A 165 -11.95 36.29 72.35
CA ASN A 165 -10.89 35.27 72.45
C ASN A 165 -10.67 34.75 73.89
N MET A 166 -11.59 35.03 74.81
CA MET A 166 -11.52 34.51 76.19
C MET A 166 -12.80 33.75 76.51
N HIS A 167 -12.66 32.46 76.79
CA HIS A 167 -13.78 31.51 76.94
C HIS A 167 -13.91 30.99 78.37
N GLY A 168 -12.92 31.26 79.22
CA GLY A 168 -13.02 30.98 80.64
C GLY A 168 -11.95 31.69 81.46
N VAL A 169 -12.25 31.85 82.75
CA VAL A 169 -11.34 32.43 83.73
C VAL A 169 -11.34 31.56 84.98
N TYR A 170 -10.16 31.32 85.53
CA TYR A 170 -9.95 30.66 86.81
C TYR A 170 -9.03 31.52 87.67
N ILE A 171 -9.37 31.68 88.94
CA ILE A 171 -8.56 32.36 89.95
C ILE A 171 -8.35 31.38 91.08
N PHE A 172 -7.10 31.13 91.41
CA PHE A 172 -6.69 30.27 92.52
C PHE A 172 -6.02 31.13 93.59
N TYR A 173 -6.42 30.96 94.84
CA TYR A 173 -5.93 31.73 95.99
C TYR A 173 -5.90 30.84 97.25
N GLY A 174 -5.40 31.36 98.37
CA GLY A 174 -5.25 30.58 99.60
C GLY A 174 -4.36 29.36 99.42
N ALA A 175 -3.19 29.55 98.78
CA ALA A 175 -2.26 28.47 98.41
C ALA A 175 -2.91 27.39 97.51
N PHE A 176 -3.70 27.84 96.54
CA PHE A 176 -4.40 27.02 95.55
C PHE A 176 -5.50 26.09 96.11
N GLN A 177 -5.86 26.23 97.40
CA GLN A 177 -6.96 25.46 98.00
C GLN A 177 -8.34 26.04 97.67
N LYS A 178 -8.40 27.35 97.40
CA LYS A 178 -9.63 28.05 97.05
C LYS A 178 -9.58 28.48 95.58
N SER A 179 -10.72 28.40 94.89
CA SER A 179 -10.81 28.76 93.47
C SER A 179 -12.13 29.45 93.13
N LEU A 180 -12.10 30.48 92.30
CA LEU A 180 -13.26 31.07 91.64
C LEU A 180 -13.09 30.91 90.13
N PHE A 181 -14.12 30.49 89.41
CA PHE A 181 -14.05 30.32 87.97
C PHE A 181 -15.38 30.57 87.29
N GLN A 182 -15.32 31.03 86.04
CA GLN A 182 -16.45 31.19 85.15
C GLN A 182 -15.99 30.85 83.74
N CYS A 183 -16.77 30.05 83.03
CA CYS A 183 -16.56 29.81 81.60
C CYS A 183 -17.83 30.12 80.82
N ASP A 184 -17.66 30.30 79.52
CA ASP A 184 -18.74 30.28 78.58
C ASP A 184 -19.33 28.86 78.54
N LYS A 185 -20.60 28.74 78.90
CA LYS A 185 -21.30 27.46 79.03
C LYS A 185 -21.67 26.86 77.68
N GLU A 186 -21.69 27.66 76.61
CA GLU A 186 -21.95 27.17 75.26
C GLU A 186 -20.72 26.46 74.67
N ILE A 187 -19.53 26.77 75.20
CA ILE A 187 -18.24 26.31 74.66
C ILE A 187 -17.56 25.28 75.58
N ILE A 188 -17.72 25.42 76.90
CA ILE A 188 -17.12 24.53 77.89
C ILE A 188 -18.21 23.97 78.81
N SER A 189 -18.48 22.67 78.72
CA SER A 189 -19.44 21.99 79.58
C SER A 189 -18.96 22.00 81.04
N PHE A 190 -19.89 21.77 81.97
CA PHE A 190 -19.55 21.76 83.39
C PHE A 190 -18.50 20.71 83.75
N ASP A 191 -18.54 19.53 83.12
CA ASP A 191 -17.58 18.45 83.38
C ASP A 191 -16.17 18.84 82.90
N SER A 192 -16.05 19.45 81.71
CA SER A 192 -14.78 19.99 81.22
C SER A 192 -14.27 21.16 82.07
N GLN A 193 -15.15 22.00 82.62
CA GLN A 193 -14.73 23.07 83.54
C GLN A 193 -14.07 22.50 84.80
N MET A 194 -14.65 21.43 85.36
CA MET A 194 -14.05 20.72 86.49
C MET A 194 -12.73 20.05 86.10
N GLU A 195 -12.67 19.39 84.94
CA GLU A 195 -11.44 18.75 84.46
C GLU A 195 -10.29 19.76 84.24
N ILE A 196 -10.59 20.91 83.62
CA ILE A 196 -9.61 22.00 83.44
C ILE A 196 -9.15 22.51 84.80
N LYS A 197 -10.06 22.76 85.73
CA LYS A 197 -9.73 23.22 87.09
C LYS A 197 -8.77 22.25 87.80
N ASP A 198 -9.10 20.96 87.79
CA ASP A 198 -8.33 19.94 88.49
C ASP A 198 -6.92 19.81 87.89
N ARG A 199 -6.81 19.81 86.55
CA ARG A 199 -5.51 19.80 85.86
C ARG A 199 -4.69 21.05 86.15
N LEU A 200 -5.30 22.24 86.12
CA LEU A 200 -4.62 23.50 86.44
C LEU A 200 -4.12 23.51 87.89
N THR A 201 -4.89 22.98 88.84
CA THR A 201 -4.50 22.90 90.25
C THR A 201 -3.24 22.05 90.43
N VAL A 202 -3.16 20.91 89.74
CA VAL A 202 -1.96 20.05 89.75
C VAL A 202 -0.75 20.78 89.15
N LEU A 203 -0.92 21.43 88.00
CA LEU A 203 0.16 22.14 87.29
C LEU A 203 0.67 23.35 88.09
N LEU A 204 -0.22 24.07 88.78
CA LEU A 204 0.11 25.22 89.61
C LEU A 204 1.04 24.88 90.78
N SER A 205 0.98 23.66 91.31
CA SER A 205 1.90 23.22 92.36
C SER A 205 3.35 23.09 91.88
N GLN A 206 3.54 22.91 90.56
CA GLN A 206 4.85 22.66 89.93
C GLN A 206 5.37 23.86 89.13
N SER A 207 4.52 24.85 88.81
CA SER A 207 4.87 26.00 87.98
C SER A 207 5.66 27.08 88.74
N LYS A 208 6.51 27.82 88.02
CA LYS A 208 7.25 28.98 88.53
C LYS A 208 6.37 30.24 88.51
N ASN A 209 6.82 31.30 89.19
CA ASN A 209 6.18 32.61 89.04
C ASN A 209 6.35 33.12 87.61
N GLY A 210 5.29 33.74 87.06
CA GLY A 210 5.24 34.19 85.66
C GLY A 210 4.08 33.57 84.89
N GLY A 211 4.02 33.87 83.60
CA GLY A 211 3.03 33.32 82.67
C GLY A 211 3.50 31.98 82.11
N ASP A 212 2.63 30.98 82.15
CA ASP A 212 2.88 29.65 81.60
C ASP A 212 1.72 29.20 80.71
N TRP A 213 2.04 28.73 79.50
CA TRP A 213 1.08 28.23 78.52
C TRP A 213 0.95 26.73 78.65
N GLN A 214 -0.29 26.25 78.72
CA GLN A 214 -0.61 24.84 78.85
C GLN A 214 -1.76 24.47 77.92
N THR A 215 -1.72 23.27 77.37
CA THR A 215 -2.80 22.74 76.52
C THR A 215 -3.56 21.67 77.30
N VAL A 216 -4.87 21.86 77.40
CA VAL A 216 -5.78 20.98 78.12
C VAL A 216 -6.78 20.39 77.14
N VAL A 217 -6.72 19.07 76.97
CA VAL A 217 -7.71 18.32 76.17
C VAL A 217 -8.76 17.71 77.09
N THR A 218 -10.02 18.03 76.84
CA THR A 218 -11.20 17.48 77.53
C THR A 218 -12.18 16.86 76.50
N ALA A 219 -13.34 16.37 76.97
CA ALA A 219 -14.39 15.87 76.09
C ALA A 219 -14.96 16.93 75.13
N ASP A 220 -14.95 18.20 75.52
CA ASP A 220 -15.45 19.31 74.69
C ASP A 220 -14.42 19.82 73.67
N GLY A 221 -13.19 19.29 73.68
CA GLY A 221 -12.14 19.55 72.70
C GLY A 221 -10.84 20.06 73.30
N VAL A 222 -10.10 20.87 72.54
CA VAL A 222 -8.75 21.34 72.90
C VAL A 222 -8.79 22.79 73.34
N PHE A 223 -8.39 23.02 74.60
CA PHE A 223 -8.33 24.33 75.22
C PHE A 223 -6.90 24.73 75.46
N ARG A 224 -6.58 25.98 75.18
CA ARG A 224 -5.31 26.59 75.54
C ARG A 224 -5.50 27.47 76.76
N THR A 225 -4.69 27.25 77.77
CA THR A 225 -4.77 27.96 79.04
C THR A 225 -3.49 28.72 79.28
N LEU A 226 -3.59 30.01 79.61
CA LEU A 226 -2.46 30.82 80.06
C LEU A 226 -2.64 31.14 81.53
N THR A 227 -1.66 30.76 82.34
CA THR A 227 -1.71 30.95 83.79
C THR A 227 -0.59 31.87 84.25
N TYR A 228 -0.94 32.97 84.91
CA TYR A 228 -0.01 33.85 85.59
C TYR A 228 -0.01 33.58 87.09
N LYS A 229 1.14 33.14 87.63
CA LYS A 229 1.30 32.80 89.04
C LYS A 229 2.22 33.80 89.77
N ARG A 230 1.81 34.24 90.96
CA ARG A 230 2.65 34.99 91.91
C ARG A 230 2.48 34.43 93.32
N GLY A 231 3.49 33.73 93.81
CA GLY A 231 3.45 33.14 95.15
C GLY A 231 2.33 32.11 95.26
N ASN A 232 1.34 32.39 96.10
CA ASN A 232 0.21 31.50 96.42
C ASN A 232 -1.08 31.81 95.64
N VAL A 233 -1.00 32.68 94.64
CA VAL A 233 -2.14 33.13 93.82
C VAL A 233 -1.83 32.91 92.35
N ALA A 234 -2.85 32.51 91.60
CA ALA A 234 -2.77 32.43 90.15
C ALA A 234 -4.06 32.88 89.48
N VAL A 235 -3.93 33.54 88.33
CA VAL A 235 -5.04 33.85 87.43
C VAL A 235 -4.78 33.12 86.12
N CYS A 236 -5.79 32.45 85.61
CA CYS A 236 -5.74 31.70 84.37
C CYS A 236 -6.87 32.15 83.45
N GLY A 237 -6.52 32.34 82.18
CA GLY A 237 -7.47 32.51 81.08
C GLY A 237 -7.50 31.25 80.21
N VAL A 238 -8.69 30.92 79.70
CA VAL A 238 -8.93 29.77 78.83
C VAL A 238 -9.40 30.25 77.46
N PHE A 239 -8.77 29.74 76.42
CA PHE A 239 -9.10 29.98 75.03
C PHE A 239 -9.42 28.65 74.33
N SER A 240 -10.62 28.54 73.74
CA SER A 240 -11.01 27.42 72.92
C SER A 240 -10.51 27.62 71.49
N MET A 241 -9.89 26.59 70.91
CA MET A 241 -9.54 26.58 69.50
C MET A 241 -10.61 25.90 68.64
N ASN A 242 -11.55 25.17 69.25
CA ASN A 242 -12.45 24.25 68.57
C ASN A 242 -13.28 24.94 67.48
N GLY A 243 -13.88 26.10 67.77
CA GLY A 243 -14.70 26.81 66.78
C GLY A 243 -13.95 27.17 65.50
N ARG A 244 -12.66 27.56 65.62
CA ARG A 244 -11.82 27.88 64.45
C ARG A 244 -11.31 26.63 63.74
N LEU A 245 -11.02 25.54 64.47
CA LEU A 245 -10.64 24.25 63.88
C LEU A 245 -11.81 23.65 63.09
N ASP A 246 -13.02 23.69 63.65
CA ASP A 246 -14.25 23.24 63.00
C ASP A 246 -14.55 24.08 61.74
N GLU A 247 -14.37 25.40 61.81
CA GLU A 247 -14.50 26.28 60.66
C GLU A 247 -13.47 25.96 59.56
N LEU A 248 -12.22 25.71 59.96
CA LEU A 248 -11.15 25.31 59.04
C LEU A 248 -11.47 23.96 58.38
N GLU A 249 -11.94 22.98 59.14
CA GLU A 249 -12.33 21.66 58.63
C GLU A 249 -13.50 21.77 57.64
N ARG A 250 -14.53 22.55 57.99
CA ARG A 250 -15.68 22.81 57.11
C ARG A 250 -15.29 23.53 55.83
N THR A 251 -14.33 24.46 55.90
CA THR A 251 -13.86 25.24 54.75
C THR A 251 -12.93 24.42 53.85
N ALA A 252 -12.10 23.56 54.43
CA ALA A 252 -11.23 22.62 53.70
C ALA A 252 -12.03 21.54 52.96
N GLY A 253 -13.26 21.26 53.42
CA GLY A 253 -14.25 20.45 52.72
C GLY A 253 -14.40 19.04 53.27
N ASP A 254 -15.34 18.30 52.68
CA ASP A 254 -15.78 17.00 53.15
C ASP A 254 -14.63 15.95 53.21
N GLY A 255 -14.42 15.40 54.41
CA GLY A 255 -13.38 14.43 54.72
C GLY A 255 -11.99 15.03 54.97
N ALA A 256 -11.86 16.36 55.01
CA ALA A 256 -10.69 17.02 55.60
C ALA A 256 -10.58 16.64 57.09
N GLY A 257 -9.36 16.63 57.62
CA GLY A 257 -9.14 16.40 59.05
C GLY A 257 -8.14 17.42 59.53
N VAL A 258 -8.52 18.23 60.51
CA VAL A 258 -7.65 19.21 61.15
C VAL A 258 -7.10 18.60 62.43
N SER A 259 -5.83 18.86 62.75
CA SER A 259 -5.21 18.37 63.97
C SER A 259 -4.17 19.34 64.49
N ILE A 260 -3.94 19.35 65.79
CA ILE A 260 -2.92 20.15 66.45
C ILE A 260 -1.81 19.22 66.91
N VAL A 261 -0.55 19.64 66.76
CA VAL A 261 0.59 18.91 67.35
C VAL A 261 1.38 19.85 68.24
N GLU A 262 1.58 19.47 69.50
CA GLU A 262 2.43 20.21 70.44
C GLU A 262 3.33 19.23 71.19
N GLU A 263 4.63 19.55 71.25
CA GLU A 263 5.67 18.69 71.85
C GLU A 263 5.70 17.24 71.33
N GLY A 264 5.21 17.02 70.10
CA GLY A 264 5.15 15.70 69.47
C GLY A 264 3.92 14.87 69.86
N MET A 265 2.98 15.44 70.63
CA MET A 265 1.67 14.86 70.91
C MET A 265 0.64 15.40 69.91
N LEU A 266 -0.14 14.51 69.31
CA LEU A 266 -1.20 14.84 68.36
C LEU A 266 -2.52 15.00 69.13
N TYR A 267 -3.13 16.17 69.00
CA TYR A 267 -4.39 16.56 69.61
C TYR A 267 -5.42 16.83 68.52
N HIS A 268 -6.67 16.45 68.78
CA HIS A 268 -7.80 16.62 67.87
C HIS A 268 -7.62 15.94 66.50
N ALA A 269 -7.47 14.61 66.47
CA ALA A 269 -7.80 13.83 65.29
C ALA A 269 -8.97 12.93 65.72
N GLU A 270 -10.08 12.92 64.98
CA GLU A 270 -11.25 12.06 65.23
C GLU A 270 -10.86 10.57 65.40
N GLY A 271 -10.42 10.18 66.61
CA GLY A 271 -10.17 8.79 67.02
C GLY A 271 -9.14 7.99 66.22
N LYS A 272 -8.26 8.60 65.42
CA LYS A 272 -7.23 7.86 64.66
C LYS A 272 -5.84 8.09 65.27
N GLU A 273 -5.13 7.00 65.58
CA GLU A 273 -3.68 7.03 65.80
C GLU A 273 -2.99 7.83 64.69
N ASP A 274 -1.79 8.37 64.94
CA ASP A 274 -0.98 9.13 63.97
C ASP A 274 -0.48 8.23 62.81
N THR A 275 -1.42 7.67 62.07
CA THR A 275 -1.27 6.88 60.86
C THR A 275 -0.59 7.70 59.77
N LEU A 276 -0.84 9.01 59.75
CA LEU A 276 -0.27 9.96 58.81
C LEU A 276 1.17 10.39 59.15
N GLY A 277 1.70 10.07 60.33
CA GLY A 277 3.07 10.43 60.76
C GLY A 277 3.29 11.94 60.88
N ILE A 278 2.26 12.68 61.25
CA ILE A 278 2.26 14.14 61.37
C ILE A 278 3.23 14.59 62.47
N ALA A 279 3.21 13.92 63.62
CA ALA A 279 4.03 14.29 64.77
C ALA A 279 5.53 14.06 64.54
N ALA A 280 5.90 13.18 63.60
CA ALA A 280 7.30 13.01 63.20
C ALA A 280 7.79 14.15 62.30
N GLN A 281 6.91 14.71 61.46
CA GLN A 281 7.28 15.79 60.54
C GLN A 281 7.45 17.13 61.25
N THR A 282 6.68 17.40 62.31
CA THR A 282 6.84 18.61 63.15
C THR A 282 8.20 18.71 63.83
N LYS A 283 8.87 17.57 64.09
CA LYS A 283 10.22 17.54 64.69
C LYS A 283 11.34 17.90 63.71
N ASN A 284 11.10 17.69 62.41
CA ASN A 284 12.12 17.82 61.36
C ASN A 284 12.04 19.14 60.59
N GLN A 285 11.02 19.96 60.84
CA GLN A 285 10.68 21.15 60.06
C GLN A 285 10.55 22.36 60.98
N GLU A 286 10.91 23.56 60.50
CA GLU A 286 10.95 24.75 61.38
C GLU A 286 9.70 25.64 61.29
N LYS A 287 9.08 25.76 60.10
CA LYS A 287 8.01 26.75 59.84
C LYS A 287 6.74 26.14 59.27
N SER A 288 6.87 25.35 58.21
CA SER A 288 5.74 24.68 57.56
C SER A 288 6.21 23.44 56.80
N PHE A 289 5.28 22.54 56.52
CA PHE A 289 5.56 21.37 55.71
C PHE A 289 4.36 20.95 54.86
N ARG A 290 4.66 20.17 53.82
CA ARG A 290 3.66 19.47 53.03
C ARG A 290 4.21 18.12 52.60
N TYR A 291 3.41 17.07 52.76
CA TYR A 291 3.71 15.76 52.19
C TYR A 291 2.43 15.02 51.81
N TRP A 292 2.60 13.95 51.03
CA TRP A 292 1.52 13.07 50.63
C TRP A 292 1.69 11.72 51.31
N LYS A 293 0.62 11.22 51.94
CA LYS A 293 0.58 9.90 52.58
C LYS A 293 -0.85 9.38 52.65
N ASP A 294 -1.05 8.08 52.45
CA ASP A 294 -2.35 7.40 52.54
C ASP A 294 -3.48 8.10 51.77
N ASN A 295 -3.18 8.52 50.54
CA ASN A 295 -4.10 9.23 49.65
C ASN A 295 -4.62 10.57 50.22
N ARG A 296 -3.85 11.22 51.09
CA ARG A 296 -4.13 12.55 51.64
C ARG A 296 -2.91 13.46 51.49
N TYR A 297 -3.16 14.74 51.21
CA TYR A 297 -2.14 15.77 51.41
C TYR A 297 -2.23 16.29 52.83
N VAL A 298 -1.10 16.28 53.53
CA VAL A 298 -0.97 16.86 54.88
C VAL A 298 -0.20 18.15 54.76
N TYR A 299 -0.79 19.21 55.29
CA TYR A 299 -0.20 20.54 55.43
C TYR A 299 0.02 20.80 56.91
N GLY A 300 1.14 21.41 57.25
CA GLY A 300 1.43 21.85 58.63
C GLY A 300 2.01 23.26 58.64
N ARG A 301 1.56 24.08 59.58
CA ARG A 301 2.12 25.40 59.88
C ARG A 301 2.36 25.50 61.37
N ARG A 302 3.55 25.97 61.75
CA ARG A 302 3.88 26.27 63.14
C ARG A 302 3.29 27.62 63.55
N ILE A 303 2.74 27.68 64.76
CA ILE A 303 2.28 28.91 65.41
C ILE A 303 3.50 29.62 65.99
N GLU A 304 3.70 30.89 65.63
CA GLU A 304 4.82 31.71 66.09
C GLU A 304 4.89 31.77 67.61
N ASN A 305 6.12 31.80 68.15
CA ASN A 305 6.41 31.83 69.58
C ASN A 305 5.81 30.66 70.40
N SER A 306 5.50 29.53 69.76
CA SER A 306 5.07 28.31 70.43
C SER A 306 5.69 27.03 69.86
N SER A 307 5.54 25.91 70.57
CA SER A 307 5.87 24.55 70.09
C SER A 307 4.69 23.90 69.35
N MET A 308 3.60 24.64 69.14
CA MET A 308 2.35 24.16 68.56
C MET A 308 2.34 24.27 67.04
N TRP A 309 1.81 23.24 66.40
CA TRP A 309 1.61 23.12 64.97
C TRP A 309 0.14 22.92 64.68
N LEU A 310 -0.37 23.70 63.73
CA LEU A 310 -1.67 23.47 63.14
C LEU A 310 -1.48 22.65 61.87
N CYS A 311 -2.18 21.52 61.78
CA CYS A 311 -2.09 20.58 60.68
C CYS A 311 -3.45 20.34 60.05
N MET A 312 -3.47 20.17 58.73
CA MET A 312 -4.69 19.91 57.97
C MET A 312 -4.39 18.81 56.95
N SER A 313 -5.28 17.81 56.89
CA SER A 313 -5.16 16.67 55.99
C SER A 313 -6.37 16.60 55.05
N ILE A 314 -6.12 16.65 53.75
CA ILE A 314 -7.19 16.71 52.73
C ILE A 314 -7.13 15.46 51.85
N PRO A 315 -8.26 14.75 51.63
CA PRO A 315 -8.30 13.57 50.78
C PRO A 315 -8.06 13.92 49.31
N CYS A 316 -7.20 13.14 48.65
CA CYS A 316 -6.97 13.26 47.21
C CYS A 316 -8.14 12.62 46.44
N ARG A 317 -9.04 13.45 45.90
CA ARG A 317 -10.05 13.03 44.91
C ARG A 317 -9.59 13.45 43.51
N LEU A 318 -10.19 12.88 42.45
CA LEU A 318 -9.88 13.24 41.06
C LEU A 318 -10.09 14.75 40.82
N TRP A 319 -11.14 15.30 41.45
CA TRP A 319 -11.49 16.74 41.44
C TRP A 319 -10.47 17.63 42.16
N THR A 320 -9.63 17.07 43.04
CA THR A 320 -8.52 17.79 43.67
C THR A 320 -7.42 18.11 42.65
N TYR A 321 -7.30 17.31 41.59
CA TYR A 321 -6.28 17.48 40.56
C TYR A 321 -6.78 18.22 39.32
N MET A 322 -8.08 18.14 39.00
CA MET A 322 -8.65 18.69 37.78
C MET A 322 -10.09 19.22 37.96
N ASN A 323 -10.39 20.36 37.33
CA ASN A 323 -11.76 20.88 37.22
C ASN A 323 -12.56 20.21 36.08
N VAL A 324 -13.89 20.34 36.13
CA VAL A 324 -14.81 19.88 35.06
C VAL A 324 -14.39 20.37 33.66
N PRO A 325 -14.04 21.65 33.43
CA PRO A 325 -13.64 22.11 32.10
C PRO A 325 -12.33 21.48 31.61
N GLN A 326 -11.39 21.17 32.52
CA GLN A 326 -10.12 20.53 32.17
C GLN A 326 -10.32 19.06 31.81
N LEU A 327 -11.24 18.37 32.50
CA LEU A 327 -11.64 17.01 32.13
C LEU A 327 -12.29 16.99 30.74
N LEU A 328 -13.17 17.96 30.43
CA LEU A 328 -13.75 18.09 29.10
C LEU A 328 -12.69 18.35 28.03
N LEU A 329 -11.69 19.20 28.32
CA LEU A 329 -10.60 19.48 27.39
C LEU A 329 -9.75 18.24 27.11
N LEU A 330 -9.43 17.46 28.14
CA LEU A 330 -8.73 16.18 28.01
C LEU A 330 -9.51 15.15 27.18
N ILE A 331 -10.84 15.12 27.32
CA ILE A 331 -11.70 14.27 26.50
C ILE A 331 -11.67 14.72 25.04
N VAL A 332 -11.74 16.03 24.79
CA VAL A 332 -11.67 16.60 23.43
C VAL A 332 -10.31 16.31 22.78
N THR A 333 -9.20 16.42 23.52
CA THR A 333 -7.86 16.08 23.01
C THR A 333 -7.78 14.59 22.67
N LEU A 334 -8.29 13.70 23.52
CA LEU A 334 -8.36 12.26 23.23
C LEU A 334 -9.19 11.96 21.95
N PHE A 335 -10.37 12.56 21.81
CA PHE A 335 -11.21 12.38 20.62
C PHE A 335 -10.55 12.92 19.36
N SER A 336 -9.83 14.04 19.45
CA SER A 336 -9.13 14.60 18.29
C SER A 336 -7.98 13.70 17.82
N VAL A 337 -7.25 13.04 18.72
CA VAL A 337 -6.24 12.03 18.36
C VAL A 337 -6.89 10.84 17.61
N LEU A 338 -8.02 10.35 18.13
CA LEU A 338 -8.78 9.27 17.49
C LEU A 338 -9.31 9.69 16.11
N ALA A 339 -9.79 10.92 15.97
CA ALA A 339 -10.27 11.47 14.71
C ALA A 339 -9.15 11.54 13.66
N VAL A 340 -7.93 11.97 14.04
CA VAL A 340 -6.76 11.97 13.14
C VAL A 340 -6.41 10.54 12.69
N TYR A 341 -6.43 9.56 13.59
CA TYR A 341 -6.20 8.16 13.24
C TYR A 341 -7.25 7.63 12.26
N TRP A 342 -8.53 7.93 12.50
CA TRP A 342 -9.62 7.56 11.62
C TRP A 342 -9.52 8.23 10.25
N LEU A 343 -9.20 9.53 10.19
CA LEU A 343 -9.00 10.27 8.95
C LEU A 343 -7.84 9.69 8.14
N TYR A 344 -6.72 9.34 8.78
CA TYR A 344 -5.60 8.66 8.13
C TYR A 344 -6.02 7.30 7.55
N ARG A 345 -6.75 6.49 8.33
CA ARG A 345 -7.30 5.19 7.88
C ARG A 345 -8.25 5.36 6.69
N PHE A 346 -9.10 6.39 6.73
CA PHE A 346 -10.04 6.74 5.68
C PHE A 346 -9.31 7.12 4.39
N ILE A 347 -8.41 8.11 4.42
CA ILE A 347 -7.64 8.55 3.25
C ILE A 347 -6.83 7.38 2.65
N ARG A 348 -6.21 6.56 3.49
CA ARG A 348 -5.43 5.41 3.02
C ARG A 348 -6.30 4.39 2.29
N ARG A 349 -7.50 4.10 2.82
CA ARG A 349 -8.42 3.09 2.28
C ARG A 349 -9.18 3.59 1.04
N GLU A 350 -9.71 4.80 1.07
CA GLU A 350 -10.62 5.31 0.03
C GLU A 350 -9.91 6.07 -1.11
N LEU A 351 -8.73 6.65 -0.86
CA LEU A 351 -7.99 7.42 -1.87
C LEU A 351 -6.69 6.75 -2.29
N VAL A 352 -5.80 6.45 -1.34
CA VAL A 352 -4.42 6.04 -1.67
C VAL A 352 -4.36 4.64 -2.27
N TRP A 353 -5.07 3.66 -1.70
CA TRP A 353 -5.03 2.28 -2.18
C TRP A 353 -5.67 2.13 -3.57
N PRO A 354 -6.87 2.69 -3.85
CA PRO A 354 -7.49 2.60 -5.18
C PRO A 354 -6.68 3.30 -6.27
N LEU A 355 -6.09 4.46 -5.99
CA LEU A 355 -5.22 5.15 -6.96
C LEU A 355 -3.95 4.34 -7.28
N ARG A 356 -3.41 3.63 -6.29
CA ARG A 356 -2.27 2.74 -6.49
C ARG A 356 -2.66 1.53 -7.34
N ASP A 357 -3.80 0.91 -7.08
CA ASP A 357 -4.34 -0.20 -7.87
C ASP A 357 -4.59 0.19 -9.34
N LEU A 358 -5.17 1.37 -9.58
CA LEU A 358 -5.33 1.94 -10.92
C LEU A 358 -3.98 2.10 -11.65
N THR A 359 -3.00 2.69 -10.97
CA THR A 359 -1.67 2.93 -11.53
C THR A 359 -0.93 1.61 -11.83
N GLU A 360 -1.09 0.61 -10.96
CA GLU A 360 -0.49 -0.71 -11.12
C GLU A 360 -1.14 -1.48 -12.27
N THR A 361 -2.46 -1.46 -12.35
CA THR A 361 -3.23 -2.05 -13.46
C THR A 361 -2.83 -1.42 -14.80
N MET A 362 -2.72 -0.09 -14.87
CA MET A 362 -2.26 0.61 -16.07
C MET A 362 -0.84 0.19 -16.49
N ASN A 363 0.08 0.00 -15.53
CA ASN A 363 1.43 -0.48 -15.82
C ASN A 363 1.45 -1.92 -16.32
N ARG A 364 0.58 -2.80 -15.82
CA ARG A 364 0.42 -4.19 -16.28
C ARG A 364 -0.13 -4.25 -17.70
N ILE A 365 -1.15 -3.44 -18.01
CA ILE A 365 -1.67 -3.28 -19.38
C ILE A 365 -0.55 -2.83 -20.32
N ARG A 366 0.26 -1.84 -19.92
CA ARG A 366 1.42 -1.37 -20.70
C ARG A 366 2.47 -2.47 -20.95
N GLN A 367 2.58 -3.45 -20.06
CA GLN A 367 3.50 -4.60 -20.21
C GLN A 367 2.91 -5.73 -21.06
N GLY A 368 1.68 -5.61 -21.56
CA GLY A 368 1.03 -6.57 -22.44
C GLY A 368 0.00 -7.47 -21.75
N GLU A 369 -0.29 -7.26 -20.46
CA GLU A 369 -1.36 -7.97 -19.75
C GLU A 369 -2.72 -7.28 -19.95
N TRP A 370 -3.36 -7.52 -21.10
CA TRP A 370 -4.64 -6.89 -21.47
C TRP A 370 -5.84 -7.36 -20.63
N ASN A 371 -5.71 -8.48 -19.92
CA ASN A 371 -6.72 -9.01 -19.00
C ASN A 371 -6.64 -8.41 -17.58
N ALA A 372 -5.70 -7.49 -17.33
CA ALA A 372 -5.57 -6.87 -16.02
C ALA A 372 -6.78 -5.96 -15.76
N ARG A 373 -7.55 -6.28 -14.71
CA ARG A 373 -8.68 -5.47 -14.24
C ARG A 373 -8.33 -4.85 -12.90
N THR A 374 -8.92 -3.69 -12.64
CA THR A 374 -8.84 -3.03 -11.33
C THR A 374 -9.53 -3.90 -10.28
N GLY A 375 -8.82 -4.21 -9.20
CA GLY A 375 -9.36 -5.01 -8.09
C GLY A 375 -10.01 -4.16 -7.01
N SER A 376 -9.80 -2.84 -7.04
CA SER A 376 -10.14 -1.96 -5.93
C SER A 376 -11.59 -1.44 -5.99
N ARG A 377 -12.42 -1.88 -5.04
CA ARG A 377 -13.71 -1.27 -4.69
C ARG A 377 -13.50 -0.09 -3.75
N GLY A 378 -12.94 1.02 -4.25
CA GLY A 378 -13.10 2.30 -3.56
C GLY A 378 -14.59 2.69 -3.57
N HIS A 379 -15.10 3.30 -2.50
CA HIS A 379 -16.51 3.74 -2.44
C HIS A 379 -16.74 5.10 -3.11
N LEU A 380 -15.67 5.85 -3.39
CA LEU A 380 -15.76 7.14 -4.08
C LEU A 380 -16.16 6.96 -5.55
N LYS A 381 -17.24 7.63 -5.94
CA LYS A 381 -17.82 7.55 -7.28
C LYS A 381 -16.81 7.95 -8.36
N GLU A 382 -16.03 8.99 -8.12
CA GLU A 382 -15.03 9.52 -9.05
C GLU A 382 -13.93 8.48 -9.35
N ILE A 383 -13.52 7.70 -8.34
CA ILE A 383 -12.51 6.65 -8.51
C ILE A 383 -13.07 5.47 -9.29
N GLN A 384 -14.34 5.13 -9.06
CA GLN A 384 -15.03 4.08 -9.82
C GLN A 384 -15.16 4.47 -11.30
N GLU A 385 -15.58 5.70 -11.58
CA GLU A 385 -15.71 6.23 -12.94
C GLU A 385 -14.39 6.19 -13.71
N VAL A 386 -13.27 6.52 -13.06
CA VAL A 386 -11.93 6.41 -13.67
C VAL A 386 -11.57 4.95 -13.97
N GLY A 387 -11.88 4.01 -13.07
CA GLY A 387 -11.64 2.58 -13.27
C GLY A 387 -12.49 1.98 -14.40
N GLU A 388 -13.76 2.37 -14.49
CA GLU A 388 -14.66 1.98 -15.57
C GLU A 388 -14.19 2.53 -16.92
N THR A 389 -13.82 3.81 -16.95
CA THR A 389 -13.26 4.46 -18.16
C THR A 389 -11.97 3.78 -18.62
N LEU A 390 -11.07 3.45 -17.68
CA LEU A 390 -9.85 2.68 -17.99
C LEU A 390 -10.19 1.32 -18.62
N THR A 391 -11.15 0.60 -18.03
CA THR A 391 -11.59 -0.71 -18.53
C THR A 391 -12.20 -0.61 -19.93
N ALA A 392 -13.03 0.41 -20.18
CA ALA A 392 -13.62 0.67 -21.48
C ALA A 392 -12.55 0.98 -22.55
N MET A 393 -11.57 1.82 -22.23
CA MET A 393 -10.46 2.13 -23.14
C MET A 393 -9.64 0.89 -23.50
N VAL A 394 -9.34 0.02 -22.53
CA VAL A 394 -8.60 -1.24 -22.77
C VAL A 394 -9.36 -2.15 -23.72
N SER A 395 -10.68 -2.31 -23.50
CA SER A 395 -11.53 -3.12 -24.38
C SER A 395 -11.58 -2.58 -25.81
N GLU A 396 -11.62 -1.26 -25.98
CA GLU A 396 -11.62 -0.65 -27.31
C GLU A 396 -10.28 -0.85 -28.03
N ILE A 397 -9.15 -0.73 -27.32
CA ILE A 397 -7.81 -1.00 -27.87
C ILE A 397 -7.71 -2.46 -28.33
N GLU A 398 -8.19 -3.41 -27.54
CA GLU A 398 -8.20 -4.84 -27.90
C GLU A 398 -9.02 -5.08 -29.17
N LYS A 399 -10.21 -4.47 -29.26
CA LYS A 399 -11.08 -4.55 -30.43
C LYS A 399 -10.44 -3.95 -31.69
N GLN A 400 -9.79 -2.79 -31.57
CA GLN A 400 -9.05 -2.18 -32.68
C GLN A 400 -7.90 -3.05 -33.17
N LYS A 401 -7.19 -3.71 -32.24
CA LYS A 401 -6.11 -4.64 -32.59
C LYS A 401 -6.63 -5.85 -33.36
N MET A 402 -7.74 -6.45 -32.94
CA MET A 402 -8.36 -7.56 -33.67
C MET A 402 -8.76 -7.17 -35.09
N ARG A 403 -9.42 -6.02 -35.26
CA ARG A 403 -9.78 -5.50 -36.60
C ARG A 403 -8.56 -5.32 -37.50
N SER A 404 -7.47 -4.77 -36.97
CA SER A 404 -6.23 -4.60 -37.74
C SER A 404 -5.62 -5.94 -38.18
N TYR A 405 -5.74 -6.99 -37.36
CA TYR A 405 -5.32 -8.34 -37.76
C TYR A 405 -6.22 -8.92 -38.87
N GLU A 406 -7.53 -8.79 -38.73
CA GLU A 406 -8.50 -9.24 -39.74
C GLU A 406 -8.24 -8.56 -41.09
N GLU A 407 -8.09 -7.23 -41.11
CA GLU A 407 -7.75 -6.45 -42.31
C GLU A 407 -6.43 -6.91 -42.96
N THR A 408 -5.44 -7.28 -42.14
CA THR A 408 -4.15 -7.78 -42.65
C THR A 408 -4.29 -9.12 -43.34
N ILE A 409 -5.09 -10.03 -42.76
CA ILE A 409 -5.37 -11.37 -43.32
C ILE A 409 -6.14 -11.23 -44.63
N GLU A 410 -7.18 -10.39 -44.67
CA GLU A 410 -7.95 -10.14 -45.90
C GLU A 410 -7.08 -9.58 -47.01
N LYS A 411 -6.19 -8.63 -46.69
CA LYS A 411 -5.24 -8.06 -47.65
C LYS A 411 -4.29 -9.12 -48.22
N GLN A 412 -3.79 -10.03 -47.39
CA GLN A 412 -2.94 -11.14 -47.85
C GLN A 412 -3.69 -12.07 -48.80
N LYS A 413 -4.96 -12.40 -48.49
CA LYS A 413 -5.81 -13.23 -49.33
C LYS A 413 -6.10 -12.58 -50.69
N ALA A 414 -6.44 -11.29 -50.69
CA ALA A 414 -6.66 -10.54 -51.93
C ALA A 414 -5.40 -10.46 -52.81
N GLN A 415 -4.22 -10.29 -52.19
CA GLN A 415 -2.95 -10.31 -52.91
C GLN A 415 -2.66 -11.67 -53.55
N MET A 416 -2.97 -12.77 -52.87
CA MET A 416 -2.81 -14.12 -53.42
C MET A 416 -3.71 -14.35 -54.63
N GLN A 417 -4.99 -13.96 -54.54
CA GLN A 417 -5.95 -14.04 -55.66
C GLN A 417 -5.48 -13.21 -56.87
N TYR A 418 -5.01 -11.98 -56.65
CA TYR A 418 -4.48 -11.13 -57.72
C TYR A 418 -3.31 -11.78 -58.47
N LEU A 419 -2.40 -12.45 -57.74
CA LEU A 419 -1.25 -13.14 -58.34
C LEU A 419 -1.66 -14.37 -59.17
N GLN A 420 -2.81 -14.99 -58.90
CA GLN A 420 -3.32 -16.14 -59.66
C GLN A 420 -3.93 -15.74 -61.01
N LEU A 421 -4.56 -14.56 -61.10
CA LEU A 421 -5.37 -14.13 -62.25
C LEU A 421 -4.58 -13.52 -63.45
N GLN A 422 -3.25 -13.69 -63.54
CA GLN A 422 -2.47 -13.16 -64.67
C GLN A 422 -2.71 -13.94 -65.98
N LEU A 423 -3.83 -13.67 -66.66
CA LEU A 423 -4.10 -14.15 -68.02
C LEU A 423 -3.18 -13.48 -69.05
N LYS A 424 -2.81 -14.18 -70.13
CA LYS A 424 -2.12 -13.61 -71.31
C LYS A 424 -3.11 -13.31 -72.43
N PRO A 425 -3.57 -12.05 -72.62
CA PRO A 425 -4.62 -11.73 -73.59
C PRO A 425 -4.25 -12.11 -75.03
N HIS A 426 -2.97 -12.02 -75.38
CA HIS A 426 -2.49 -12.28 -76.73
C HIS A 426 -2.62 -13.75 -77.16
N PHE A 427 -2.50 -14.71 -76.23
CA PHE A 427 -2.66 -16.13 -76.55
C PHE A 427 -4.08 -16.43 -77.04
N TYR A 428 -5.09 -15.92 -76.33
CA TYR A 428 -6.49 -16.08 -76.70
C TYR A 428 -6.84 -15.33 -77.99
N LEU A 429 -6.30 -14.13 -78.19
CA LEU A 429 -6.48 -13.39 -79.45
C LEU A 429 -5.92 -14.16 -80.65
N ASN A 430 -4.79 -14.85 -80.49
CA ASN A 430 -4.23 -15.72 -81.52
C ASN A 430 -5.09 -16.97 -81.77
N GLY A 431 -5.65 -17.55 -80.72
CA GLY A 431 -6.62 -18.65 -80.84
C GLY A 431 -7.84 -18.26 -81.66
N LEU A 432 -8.44 -17.11 -81.37
CA LEU A 432 -9.59 -16.59 -82.11
C LEU A 432 -9.25 -16.26 -83.57
N LYS A 433 -8.06 -15.72 -83.84
CA LYS A 433 -7.58 -15.48 -85.23
C LYS A 433 -7.41 -16.80 -86.00
N THR A 434 -6.83 -17.81 -85.36
CA THR A 434 -6.64 -19.14 -85.95
C THR A 434 -7.97 -19.80 -86.24
N LEU A 435 -8.91 -19.73 -85.29
CA LEU A 435 -10.27 -20.21 -85.47
C LEU A 435 -10.95 -19.52 -86.66
N ASN A 436 -10.84 -18.20 -86.77
CA ASN A 436 -11.38 -17.45 -87.91
C ASN A 436 -10.73 -17.86 -89.25
N ALA A 437 -9.44 -18.19 -89.25
CA ALA A 437 -8.76 -18.70 -90.45
C ALA A 437 -9.25 -20.10 -90.85
N LEU A 438 -9.44 -21.00 -89.89
CA LEU A 438 -9.95 -22.36 -90.12
C LEU A 438 -11.40 -22.37 -90.62
N THR A 439 -12.25 -21.48 -90.09
CA THR A 439 -13.63 -21.34 -90.55
C THR A 439 -13.71 -20.76 -91.97
N LEU A 440 -12.86 -19.78 -92.31
CA LEU A 440 -12.72 -19.28 -93.68
C LEU A 440 -12.23 -20.37 -94.66
N ALA A 441 -11.34 -21.25 -94.20
CA ALA A 441 -10.85 -22.41 -94.95
C ALA A 441 -11.87 -23.58 -95.03
N LYS A 442 -13.01 -23.48 -94.34
CA LYS A 442 -14.05 -24.53 -94.22
C LYS A 442 -13.55 -25.85 -93.61
N ASP A 443 -12.50 -25.78 -92.78
CA ASP A 443 -11.99 -26.93 -92.02
C ASP A 443 -12.74 -27.04 -90.69
N TRP A 444 -13.98 -27.57 -90.77
CA TRP A 444 -14.91 -27.61 -89.64
C TRP A 444 -14.44 -28.51 -88.50
N GLU A 445 -13.74 -29.60 -88.83
CA GLU A 445 -13.24 -30.58 -87.86
C GLU A 445 -12.17 -29.93 -86.96
N LYS A 446 -11.15 -29.30 -87.55
CA LYS A 446 -10.12 -28.58 -86.78
C LYS A 446 -10.66 -27.34 -86.07
N SER A 447 -11.66 -26.68 -86.64
CA SER A 447 -12.33 -25.55 -85.97
C SER A 447 -13.00 -26.01 -84.67
N GLN A 448 -13.70 -27.15 -84.70
CA GLN A 448 -14.36 -27.72 -83.52
C GLN A 448 -13.33 -28.20 -82.48
N GLU A 449 -12.27 -28.87 -82.92
CA GLU A 449 -11.15 -29.31 -82.07
C GLU A 449 -10.49 -28.13 -81.34
N LEU A 450 -10.18 -27.05 -82.08
CA LEU A 450 -9.61 -25.83 -81.51
C LEU A 450 -10.54 -25.18 -80.47
N ILE A 451 -11.86 -25.15 -80.72
CA ILE A 451 -12.85 -24.64 -79.75
C ILE A 451 -12.85 -25.48 -78.48
N LEU A 452 -12.83 -26.82 -78.60
CA LEU A 452 -12.82 -27.73 -77.45
C LEU A 452 -11.57 -27.55 -76.61
N HIS A 453 -10.38 -27.52 -77.23
CA HIS A 453 -9.14 -27.29 -76.51
C HIS A 453 -9.12 -25.92 -75.81
N ILE A 454 -9.61 -24.85 -76.46
CA ILE A 454 -9.71 -23.52 -75.83
C ILE A 454 -10.67 -23.56 -74.64
N SER A 455 -11.82 -24.24 -74.77
CA SER A 455 -12.81 -24.39 -73.70
C SER A 455 -12.26 -25.13 -72.49
N GLU A 456 -11.57 -26.24 -72.70
CA GLU A 456 -10.89 -26.99 -71.63
C GLU A 456 -9.78 -26.17 -70.97
N HIS A 457 -9.01 -25.43 -71.76
CA HIS A 457 -7.93 -24.57 -71.26
C HIS A 457 -8.47 -23.42 -70.41
N LEU A 458 -9.59 -22.80 -70.82
CA LEU A 458 -10.27 -21.76 -70.02
C LEU A 458 -10.91 -22.35 -68.76
N ARG A 459 -11.52 -23.55 -68.86
CA ARG A 459 -12.12 -24.23 -67.73
C ARG A 459 -11.10 -24.46 -66.62
N TYR A 460 -9.90 -24.94 -66.94
CA TYR A 460 -8.84 -25.13 -65.95
C TYR A 460 -8.47 -23.81 -65.24
N LEU A 461 -8.26 -22.73 -66.00
CA LEU A 461 -7.89 -21.43 -65.45
C LEU A 461 -8.98 -20.82 -64.57
N LEU A 462 -10.25 -20.95 -64.97
CA LEU A 462 -11.39 -20.41 -64.23
C LEU A 462 -11.82 -21.28 -63.04
N GLN A 463 -11.56 -22.58 -63.07
CA GLN A 463 -11.79 -23.49 -61.94
C GLN A 463 -10.72 -23.37 -60.85
N THR A 464 -9.64 -22.61 -61.09
CA THR A 464 -8.54 -22.47 -60.13
C THR A 464 -8.85 -21.42 -59.06
N GLU A 465 -9.84 -21.68 -58.20
CA GLU A 465 -9.93 -21.04 -56.88
C GLU A 465 -8.96 -21.71 -55.87
N ARG A 466 -8.37 -22.85 -56.25
CA ARG A 466 -7.51 -23.68 -55.40
C ARG A 466 -6.03 -23.29 -55.56
N GLU A 467 -5.34 -23.09 -54.45
CA GLU A 467 -3.90 -22.80 -54.42
C GLU A 467 -3.03 -23.97 -54.93
N LEU A 468 -3.56 -25.19 -54.79
CA LEU A 468 -2.95 -26.47 -55.16
C LEU A 468 -3.88 -27.30 -56.05
N VAL A 469 -3.30 -28.02 -57.00
CA VAL A 469 -3.96 -28.95 -57.94
C VAL A 469 -3.18 -30.25 -58.01
N THR A 470 -3.82 -31.34 -58.41
CA THR A 470 -3.08 -32.59 -58.63
C THR A 470 -2.09 -32.44 -59.78
N LEU A 471 -0.91 -33.06 -59.66
CA LEU A 471 0.10 -33.06 -60.72
C LEU A 471 -0.50 -33.56 -62.04
N GLY A 472 -1.35 -34.58 -61.99
CA GLY A 472 -2.05 -35.11 -63.17
C GLY A 472 -2.91 -34.04 -63.87
N ALA A 473 -3.60 -33.18 -63.12
CA ALA A 473 -4.37 -32.07 -63.70
C ALA A 473 -3.46 -31.02 -64.35
N GLU A 474 -2.34 -30.69 -63.70
CA GLU A 474 -1.33 -29.77 -64.24
C GLU A 474 -0.66 -30.32 -65.52
N LEU A 475 -0.31 -31.61 -65.55
CA LEU A 475 0.26 -32.26 -66.73
C LEU A 475 -0.76 -32.37 -67.88
N ASN A 476 -2.04 -32.64 -67.58
CA ASN A 476 -3.11 -32.61 -68.58
C ASN A 476 -3.29 -31.21 -69.18
N TYR A 477 -3.21 -30.18 -68.34
CA TYR A 477 -3.27 -28.80 -68.79
C TYR A 477 -2.09 -28.44 -69.71
N VAL A 478 -0.88 -28.91 -69.39
CA VAL A 478 0.30 -28.81 -70.26
C VAL A 478 0.08 -29.50 -71.61
N ARG A 479 -0.49 -30.72 -71.62
CA ARG A 479 -0.80 -31.44 -72.87
C ARG A 479 -1.74 -30.64 -73.76
N ASN A 480 -2.85 -30.16 -73.19
CA ASN A 480 -3.81 -29.32 -73.90
C ASN A 480 -3.14 -28.04 -74.44
N TYR A 481 -2.32 -27.36 -73.63
CA TYR A 481 -1.59 -26.18 -74.09
C TYR A 481 -0.67 -26.46 -75.29
N ILE A 482 0.02 -27.60 -75.33
CA ILE A 482 0.87 -27.97 -76.45
C ILE A 482 0.06 -28.23 -77.72
N GLU A 483 -1.09 -28.89 -77.63
CA GLU A 483 -2.00 -29.07 -78.77
C GLU A 483 -2.59 -27.74 -79.28
N LEU A 484 -2.92 -26.82 -78.37
CA LEU A 484 -3.30 -25.46 -78.73
C LEU A 484 -2.16 -24.72 -79.45
N GLN A 485 -0.92 -24.83 -78.96
CA GLN A 485 0.23 -24.19 -79.60
C GLN A 485 0.53 -24.75 -81.00
N LYS A 486 0.42 -26.07 -81.19
CA LYS A 486 0.53 -26.70 -82.52
C LYS A 486 -0.54 -26.19 -83.49
N SER A 487 -1.74 -25.93 -82.99
CA SER A 487 -2.86 -25.46 -83.80
C SER A 487 -2.77 -23.96 -84.11
N MET A 488 -2.36 -23.15 -83.12
CA MET A 488 -2.31 -21.68 -83.22
C MET A 488 -1.04 -21.13 -83.83
N THR A 489 0.04 -21.93 -83.87
CA THR A 489 1.33 -21.51 -84.40
C THR A 489 1.80 -22.50 -85.44
N GLY A 490 2.35 -22.03 -86.56
CA GLY A 490 2.95 -22.89 -87.59
C GLY A 490 4.30 -23.49 -87.19
N ARG A 491 4.65 -23.48 -85.89
CA ARG A 491 5.91 -24.00 -85.37
C ARG A 491 5.69 -25.43 -84.87
N PRO A 492 6.42 -26.44 -85.37
CA PRO A 492 6.34 -27.79 -84.82
C PRO A 492 6.89 -27.79 -83.38
N VAL A 493 6.04 -28.15 -82.42
CA VAL A 493 6.36 -28.29 -81.00
C VAL A 493 5.92 -29.67 -80.54
N VAL A 494 6.83 -30.44 -79.92
CA VAL A 494 6.54 -31.74 -79.32
C VAL A 494 6.94 -31.70 -77.85
N CYS A 495 6.04 -32.20 -77.00
CA CYS A 495 6.28 -32.33 -75.57
C CYS A 495 6.23 -33.80 -75.15
N GLY A 496 7.34 -34.33 -74.66
CA GLY A 496 7.42 -35.65 -74.06
C GLY A 496 7.31 -35.56 -72.55
N ILE A 497 6.26 -36.14 -71.97
CA ILE A 497 6.07 -36.19 -70.52
C ILE A 497 6.46 -37.59 -70.03
N ARG A 498 7.42 -37.65 -69.11
CA ARG A 498 7.82 -38.85 -68.36
C ARG A 498 7.51 -38.64 -66.89
N GLU A 499 6.56 -39.40 -66.40
CA GLU A 499 6.08 -39.32 -65.03
C GLU A 499 6.36 -40.66 -64.31
N GLU A 500 6.85 -40.59 -63.09
CA GLU A 500 6.98 -41.77 -62.22
C GLU A 500 5.60 -42.25 -61.73
N GLU A 501 5.38 -43.56 -61.71
CA GLU A 501 4.08 -44.12 -61.33
C GLU A 501 3.71 -43.75 -59.87
N GLY A 502 2.48 -43.24 -59.70
CA GLY A 502 1.96 -42.81 -58.40
C GLY A 502 2.23 -41.35 -58.02
N THR A 503 2.81 -40.53 -58.90
CA THR A 503 2.99 -39.08 -58.63
C THR A 503 1.80 -38.21 -59.04
N ALA A 504 0.87 -38.72 -59.86
CA ALA A 504 -0.22 -37.96 -60.46
C ALA A 504 -1.14 -37.29 -59.42
N ASP A 505 -1.35 -37.93 -58.27
CA ASP A 505 -2.25 -37.46 -57.22
C ASP A 505 -1.60 -36.46 -56.24
N TYR A 506 -0.29 -36.23 -56.36
CA TYR A 506 0.38 -35.24 -55.51
C TYR A 506 -0.06 -33.83 -55.83
N LEU A 507 -0.28 -33.04 -54.78
CA LEU A 507 -0.68 -31.66 -54.91
C LEU A 507 0.53 -30.78 -55.21
N VAL A 508 0.43 -30.00 -56.30
CA VAL A 508 1.44 -29.04 -56.76
C VAL A 508 0.80 -27.66 -56.93
N PRO A 509 1.58 -26.57 -56.87
CA PRO A 509 1.04 -25.23 -57.09
C PRO A 509 0.48 -25.11 -58.50
N THR A 510 -0.72 -24.59 -58.65
CA THR A 510 -1.35 -24.45 -59.97
C THR A 510 -0.47 -23.64 -60.93
N LEU A 511 -0.38 -24.06 -62.19
CA LEU A 511 0.44 -23.44 -63.24
C LEU A 511 1.97 -23.55 -63.04
N CYS A 512 2.46 -24.42 -62.14
CA CYS A 512 3.89 -24.58 -61.90
C CYS A 512 4.63 -25.17 -63.11
N VAL A 513 4.17 -26.31 -63.65
CA VAL A 513 4.77 -26.96 -64.83
C VAL A 513 4.50 -26.13 -66.07
N GLN A 514 3.27 -25.62 -66.19
CA GLN A 514 2.86 -24.77 -67.31
C GLN A 514 3.78 -23.56 -67.47
N THR A 515 4.17 -22.90 -66.38
CA THR A 515 5.04 -21.73 -66.44
C THR A 515 6.36 -22.05 -67.14
N PHE A 516 6.97 -23.21 -66.87
CA PHE A 516 8.22 -23.62 -67.50
C PHE A 516 8.06 -24.06 -68.95
N VAL A 517 6.99 -24.79 -69.26
CA VAL A 517 6.67 -25.21 -70.64
C VAL A 517 6.38 -24.00 -71.51
N GLU A 518 5.60 -23.04 -71.01
CA GLU A 518 5.31 -21.81 -71.73
C GLU A 518 6.56 -20.96 -71.96
N ASN A 519 7.45 -20.88 -70.98
CA ASN A 519 8.74 -20.20 -71.16
C ASN A 519 9.55 -20.86 -72.28
N SER A 520 9.56 -22.20 -72.34
CA SER A 520 10.23 -22.95 -73.41
C SER A 520 9.64 -22.61 -74.78
N VAL A 521 8.30 -22.64 -74.93
CA VAL A 521 7.62 -22.28 -76.20
C VAL A 521 7.93 -20.85 -76.64
N LYS A 522 7.93 -19.90 -75.69
CA LYS A 522 8.09 -18.47 -75.98
C LYS A 522 9.53 -18.06 -76.29
N TYR A 523 10.50 -18.63 -75.58
CA TYR A 523 11.88 -18.13 -75.58
C TYR A 523 12.90 -19.06 -76.23
N ALA A 524 12.61 -20.36 -76.41
CA ALA A 524 13.53 -21.27 -77.05
C ALA A 524 13.78 -20.85 -78.51
N LYS A 525 15.01 -20.40 -78.79
CA LYS A 525 15.50 -20.11 -80.13
C LYS A 525 16.14 -21.35 -80.73
N LEU A 526 15.69 -21.77 -81.91
CA LEU A 526 16.28 -22.88 -82.64
C LEU A 526 17.25 -22.33 -83.68
N GLY A 527 18.41 -22.96 -83.85
CA GLY A 527 19.51 -22.46 -84.69
C GLY A 527 19.26 -22.46 -86.20
N ALA A 528 18.14 -23.03 -86.66
CA ALA A 528 17.73 -23.04 -88.06
C ALA A 528 16.18 -22.97 -88.20
N PRO A 529 15.65 -22.31 -89.24
CA PRO A 529 14.22 -22.31 -89.53
C PRO A 529 13.72 -23.72 -89.86
N GLY A 530 12.56 -24.11 -89.31
CA GLY A 530 11.92 -25.41 -89.56
C GLY A 530 12.29 -26.54 -88.61
N LEU A 531 13.22 -26.31 -87.66
CA LEU A 531 13.48 -27.28 -86.58
C LEU A 531 12.28 -27.37 -85.63
N GLU A 532 12.03 -28.59 -85.14
CA GLU A 532 11.02 -28.88 -84.14
C GLU A 532 11.53 -28.53 -82.72
N LEU A 533 10.69 -27.81 -81.97
CA LEU A 533 10.94 -27.56 -80.55
C LEU A 533 10.56 -28.81 -79.76
N ALA A 534 11.56 -29.47 -79.16
CA ALA A 534 11.35 -30.63 -78.32
C ALA A 534 11.44 -30.21 -76.84
N ILE A 535 10.32 -30.32 -76.13
CA ILE A 535 10.22 -30.09 -74.69
C ILE A 535 10.12 -31.46 -74.01
N ARG A 536 10.84 -31.64 -72.90
CA ARG A 536 10.76 -32.83 -72.06
C ARG A 536 10.39 -32.42 -70.65
N VAL A 537 9.32 -33.02 -70.13
CA VAL A 537 8.92 -32.91 -68.73
C VAL A 537 9.24 -34.24 -68.06
N CYS A 538 10.07 -34.21 -67.03
CA CYS A 538 10.42 -35.36 -66.20
C CYS A 538 9.93 -35.09 -64.78
N VAL A 539 9.17 -36.03 -64.21
CA VAL A 539 8.74 -35.95 -62.82
C VAL A 539 9.18 -37.21 -62.08
N GLN A 540 9.88 -37.02 -60.96
CA GLN A 540 10.44 -38.10 -60.14
C GLN A 540 10.26 -37.81 -58.65
N ARG A 541 10.20 -38.87 -57.84
CA ARG A 541 10.20 -38.78 -56.38
C ARG A 541 11.63 -38.82 -55.86
N LEU A 542 11.97 -37.84 -55.04
CA LEU A 542 13.23 -37.80 -54.31
C LEU A 542 12.96 -38.11 -52.84
N GLN A 543 13.58 -39.15 -52.31
CA GLN A 543 13.55 -39.45 -50.89
C GLN A 543 14.79 -38.82 -50.24
N THR A 544 14.58 -37.85 -49.35
CA THR A 544 15.63 -37.18 -48.58
C THR A 544 15.47 -37.50 -47.09
N GLU A 545 16.44 -37.09 -46.27
CA GLU A 545 16.34 -37.22 -44.80
C GLU A 545 15.15 -36.40 -44.24
N ASP A 546 14.75 -35.33 -44.92
CA ASP A 546 13.69 -34.40 -44.54
C ASP A 546 12.28 -34.79 -45.04
N GLY A 547 12.17 -35.85 -45.86
CA GLY A 547 10.89 -36.38 -46.33
C GLY A 547 10.88 -36.80 -47.80
N ILE A 548 9.67 -36.95 -48.36
CA ILE A 548 9.47 -37.23 -49.79
C ILE A 548 9.28 -35.89 -50.50
N TYR A 549 10.11 -35.65 -51.51
CA TYR A 549 10.05 -34.50 -52.39
C TYR A 549 9.65 -34.94 -53.80
N LEU A 550 8.98 -34.04 -54.50
CA LEU A 550 8.66 -34.17 -55.91
C LEU A 550 9.62 -33.27 -56.69
N ASP A 551 10.40 -33.87 -57.58
CA ASP A 551 11.27 -33.18 -58.52
C ASP A 551 10.59 -33.08 -59.87
N ILE A 552 10.37 -31.86 -60.33
CA ILE A 552 9.73 -31.52 -61.59
C ILE A 552 10.76 -30.79 -62.44
N MET A 553 11.21 -31.45 -63.50
CA MET A 553 12.19 -30.92 -64.43
C MET A 553 11.58 -30.71 -65.82
N VAL A 554 11.75 -29.52 -66.39
CA VAL A 554 11.36 -29.18 -67.76
C VAL A 554 12.60 -28.73 -68.53
N SER A 555 12.91 -29.42 -69.62
CA SER A 555 14.06 -29.11 -70.48
C SER A 555 13.65 -28.93 -71.94
N ASP A 556 14.29 -28.01 -72.66
CA ASP A 556 14.11 -27.82 -74.11
C ASP A 556 15.40 -28.04 -74.93
N ASN A 557 15.27 -28.04 -76.27
CA ASN A 557 16.39 -28.11 -77.22
C ASN A 557 16.75 -26.74 -77.86
N GLY A 558 16.39 -25.63 -77.19
CA GLY A 558 16.66 -24.29 -77.66
C GLY A 558 18.07 -23.79 -77.33
N GLY A 559 18.32 -22.50 -77.56
CA GLY A 559 19.59 -21.84 -77.24
C GLY A 559 19.88 -21.62 -75.74
N GLY A 560 19.04 -22.12 -74.83
CA GLY A 560 19.19 -21.92 -73.39
C GLY A 560 18.81 -20.52 -72.88
N TYR A 561 18.90 -20.34 -71.56
CA TYR A 561 18.75 -19.05 -70.89
C TYR A 561 19.98 -18.17 -71.14
N PRO A 562 19.80 -16.87 -71.49
CA PRO A 562 20.88 -15.89 -71.45
C PRO A 562 21.47 -15.75 -70.04
N ASP A 563 22.79 -15.53 -69.92
CA ASP A 563 23.50 -15.45 -68.63
C ASP A 563 22.89 -14.42 -67.66
N ASN A 564 22.51 -13.25 -68.18
CA ASN A 564 21.88 -12.20 -67.39
C ASN A 564 20.50 -12.61 -66.83
N ILE A 565 19.78 -13.51 -67.51
CA ILE A 565 18.51 -14.07 -67.03
C ILE A 565 18.75 -15.17 -66.02
N LEU A 566 19.77 -16.03 -66.22
CA LEU A 566 20.17 -17.05 -65.23
C LEU A 566 20.56 -16.43 -63.90
N GLU A 567 21.34 -15.35 -63.92
CA GLU A 567 21.69 -14.59 -62.72
C GLU A 567 20.44 -13.99 -62.05
N GLU A 568 19.51 -13.40 -62.82
CA GLU A 568 18.28 -12.81 -62.28
C GLU A 568 17.37 -13.88 -61.64
N ILE A 569 17.14 -15.00 -62.33
CA ILE A 569 16.17 -16.01 -61.86
C ILE A 569 16.75 -16.92 -60.78
N ASN A 570 18.06 -17.13 -60.71
CA ASN A 570 18.69 -17.88 -59.60
C ASN A 570 18.97 -16.97 -58.38
N ALA A 571 18.95 -15.65 -58.53
CA ALA A 571 19.02 -14.72 -57.41
C ALA A 571 17.77 -14.74 -56.52
N ASP A 572 17.92 -14.19 -55.32
CA ASP A 572 16.89 -14.18 -54.27
C ASP A 572 15.60 -13.47 -54.73
N ALA A 573 14.43 -14.05 -54.44
CA ALA A 573 13.14 -13.85 -55.13
C ALA A 573 12.53 -12.42 -55.11
N ARG A 574 13.23 -11.43 -54.56
CA ARG A 574 12.72 -10.09 -54.24
C ARG A 574 13.06 -8.99 -55.26
N LYS A 575 13.87 -9.23 -56.31
CA LYS A 575 14.44 -8.14 -57.13
C LYS A 575 14.41 -8.25 -58.68
N GLY A 576 13.61 -9.13 -59.28
CA GLY A 576 13.49 -9.20 -60.76
C GLY A 576 12.24 -8.51 -61.33
N THR A 577 12.39 -7.75 -62.42
CA THR A 577 11.28 -7.12 -63.18
C THR A 577 11.04 -7.74 -64.56
N ARG A 578 11.93 -8.62 -65.05
CA ARG A 578 11.88 -9.13 -66.43
C ARG A 578 11.22 -10.51 -66.54
N SER A 579 11.36 -11.36 -65.52
CA SER A 579 10.88 -12.74 -65.49
C SER A 579 9.67 -12.93 -64.56
N VAL A 580 8.57 -12.21 -64.82
CA VAL A 580 7.39 -12.10 -63.95
C VAL A 580 6.78 -13.46 -63.57
N GLY A 581 6.66 -14.40 -64.52
CA GLY A 581 6.05 -15.72 -64.28
C GLY A 581 6.83 -16.58 -63.28
N ILE A 582 8.16 -16.68 -63.43
CA ILE A 582 9.02 -17.47 -62.54
C ILE A 582 9.05 -16.85 -61.13
N HIS A 583 9.16 -15.51 -61.03
CA HIS A 583 9.16 -14.84 -59.74
C HIS A 583 7.83 -14.97 -59.00
N ASN A 584 6.70 -14.95 -59.72
CA ASN A 584 5.39 -15.19 -59.14
C ASN A 584 5.26 -16.63 -58.63
N LEU A 585 5.74 -17.62 -59.40
CA LEU A 585 5.79 -19.01 -58.95
C LEU A 585 6.66 -19.16 -57.69
N LYS A 586 7.86 -18.57 -57.66
CA LYS A 586 8.74 -18.58 -56.48
C LYS A 586 8.07 -17.96 -55.24
N ARG A 587 7.41 -16.82 -55.40
CA ARG A 587 6.68 -16.17 -54.29
C ARG A 587 5.53 -17.02 -53.79
N ARG A 588 4.77 -17.65 -54.68
CA ARG A 588 3.67 -18.55 -54.31
C ARG A 588 4.18 -19.78 -53.58
N CYS A 589 5.19 -20.45 -54.10
CA CYS A 589 5.82 -21.59 -53.46
C CYS A 589 6.44 -21.23 -52.10
N ALA A 590 7.01 -20.03 -51.93
CA ALA A 590 7.51 -19.57 -50.64
C ALA A 590 6.39 -19.39 -49.59
N LEU A 591 5.19 -18.97 -50.01
CA LEU A 591 4.01 -18.88 -49.15
C LEU A 591 3.43 -20.27 -48.83
N ILE A 592 3.32 -21.16 -49.83
CA ILE A 592 2.72 -22.49 -49.69
C ILE A 592 3.60 -23.44 -48.87
N TYR A 593 4.92 -23.44 -49.12
CA TYR A 593 5.86 -24.40 -48.56
C TYR A 593 6.77 -23.83 -47.48
N GLU A 594 6.47 -22.63 -46.97
CA GLU A 594 7.23 -21.95 -45.90
C GLU A 594 8.75 -21.88 -46.18
N GLY A 595 9.12 -21.71 -47.46
CA GLY A 595 10.52 -21.61 -47.90
C GLY A 595 11.25 -22.94 -48.11
N LYS A 596 10.57 -24.10 -48.05
CA LYS A 596 11.16 -25.44 -48.30
C LYS A 596 11.21 -25.86 -49.78
N ALA A 597 10.82 -24.99 -50.69
CA ALA A 597 10.86 -25.25 -52.13
C ALA A 597 12.20 -24.80 -52.72
N GLU A 598 12.85 -25.65 -53.49
CA GLU A 598 14.10 -25.36 -54.18
C GLU A 598 13.87 -25.21 -55.69
N TYR A 599 14.70 -24.37 -56.33
CA TYR A 599 14.60 -24.09 -57.76
C TYR A 599 16.00 -24.02 -58.34
N ASN A 600 16.24 -24.76 -59.42
CA ASN A 600 17.49 -24.69 -60.17
C ASN A 600 17.19 -24.39 -61.64
N PHE A 601 17.84 -23.35 -62.17
CA PHE A 601 17.77 -23.03 -63.60
C PHE A 601 19.18 -23.07 -64.18
N TYR A 602 19.36 -23.84 -65.26
CA TYR A 602 20.65 -24.03 -65.91
C TYR A 602 20.51 -24.38 -67.40
N ASN A 603 21.63 -24.39 -68.13
CA ASN A 603 21.67 -24.74 -69.55
C ASN A 603 22.35 -26.10 -69.75
N GLY A 604 21.68 -27.04 -70.43
CA GLY A 604 22.12 -28.44 -70.60
C GLY A 604 21.91 -28.99 -72.01
N GLY A 605 22.31 -28.24 -73.05
CA GLY A 605 21.92 -28.50 -74.45
C GLY A 605 20.61 -27.80 -74.88
N GLY A 606 20.09 -26.96 -73.98
CA GLY A 606 18.94 -26.08 -74.07
C GLY A 606 18.59 -25.59 -72.67
N ALA A 607 17.44 -24.96 -72.48
CA ALA A 607 17.07 -24.40 -71.17
C ALA A 607 16.52 -25.50 -70.26
N VAL A 608 16.95 -25.54 -68.99
CA VAL A 608 16.44 -26.49 -67.98
C VAL A 608 15.90 -25.73 -66.76
N SER A 609 14.63 -25.96 -66.44
CA SER A 609 13.95 -25.49 -65.23
C SER A 609 13.64 -26.67 -64.32
N GLU A 610 14.14 -26.64 -63.09
CA GLU A 610 13.91 -27.67 -62.08
C GLU A 610 13.24 -27.05 -60.85
N LEU A 611 12.20 -27.72 -60.36
CA LEU A 611 11.43 -27.34 -59.18
C LEU A 611 11.31 -28.55 -58.25
N ILE A 612 11.82 -28.42 -57.04
CA ILE A 612 11.79 -29.46 -56.02
C ILE A 612 10.90 -28.98 -54.88
N VAL A 613 9.80 -29.70 -54.64
CA VAL A 613 8.78 -29.33 -53.63
C VAL A 613 8.47 -30.51 -52.70
N PRO A 614 8.18 -30.28 -51.42
CA PRO A 614 7.76 -31.35 -50.53
C PRO A 614 6.38 -31.90 -50.95
N VAL A 615 6.21 -33.22 -50.88
CA VAL A 615 4.94 -33.86 -51.27
C VAL A 615 3.83 -33.52 -50.28
N ILE A 616 2.72 -32.97 -50.81
CA ILE A 616 1.46 -32.80 -50.09
C ILE A 616 0.49 -33.87 -50.58
N ASN A 617 0.17 -34.84 -49.70
CA ASN A 617 -0.81 -35.88 -50.00
C ASN A 617 -2.24 -35.37 -49.70
N PRO A 618 -3.20 -35.49 -50.64
CA PRO A 618 -4.60 -35.08 -50.43
C PRO A 618 -5.26 -35.69 -49.18
N ASP A 619 -4.83 -36.86 -48.70
CA ASP A 619 -5.44 -37.53 -47.54
C ASP A 619 -5.02 -36.99 -46.15
N ARG A 620 -4.07 -36.04 -46.08
CA ARG A 620 -3.57 -35.50 -44.79
C ARG A 620 -4.00 -34.07 -44.48
N GLN A 621 -4.74 -33.40 -45.36
CA GLN A 621 -5.43 -32.15 -45.04
C GLN A 621 -6.88 -32.27 -45.50
N GLY A 622 -7.82 -32.15 -44.56
CA GLY A 622 -9.26 -32.19 -44.82
C GLY A 622 -9.72 -31.05 -45.72
N ILE A 623 -9.45 -31.16 -47.02
CA ILE A 623 -9.98 -30.32 -48.08
C ILE A 623 -10.86 -31.22 -48.95
N ARG A 624 -11.92 -31.77 -48.35
CA ARG A 624 -13.18 -31.98 -49.07
C ARG A 624 -13.96 -30.69 -48.88
N GLY A 625 -14.01 -29.88 -49.93
CA GLY A 625 -14.96 -28.78 -49.99
C GLY A 625 -16.37 -29.30 -49.83
N GLU A 626 -17.18 -28.58 -49.07
CA GLU A 626 -18.64 -28.62 -49.14
C GLU A 626 -19.05 -28.39 -50.60
N THR A 627 -19.51 -29.45 -51.25
CA THR A 627 -20.40 -29.36 -52.41
C THR A 627 -21.39 -30.50 -52.28
N ASP A 628 -22.60 -30.17 -51.82
CA ASP A 628 -23.89 -30.54 -52.40
C ASP A 628 -25.00 -30.29 -51.38
N GLU A 629 -25.38 -29.01 -51.21
CA GLU A 629 -26.78 -28.73 -50.89
C GLU A 629 -27.55 -28.86 -52.21
N CYS A 630 -28.26 -29.98 -52.32
CA CYS A 630 -29.24 -30.23 -53.35
C CYS A 630 -30.26 -29.08 -53.39
N ILE A 631 -30.28 -28.38 -54.52
CA ILE A 631 -31.51 -27.74 -54.99
C ILE A 631 -32.43 -28.89 -55.41
N ASP A 632 -33.43 -29.17 -54.58
CA ASP A 632 -34.66 -29.87 -54.99
C ASP A 632 -35.81 -29.46 -54.05
N SER A 633 -36.47 -28.35 -54.41
CA SER A 633 -37.95 -28.15 -54.40
C SER A 633 -38.29 -26.72 -54.80
#